data_AF-A0A954ZCK7-F1
#
_entry.id   AF-A0A954ZCK7-F1
#
_cell.length_a   1.000
_cell.length_b   1.000
_cell.length_c   1.000
_cell.angle_alpha   90.00
_cell.angle_beta   90.00
_cell.angle_gamma   90.00
#
_symmetry.space_group_name_H-M   'P 1'
#
loop_
_entity.id
_entity.type
_entity.pdbx_description
1 polymer ?
#
loop_
_entity_poly.entity_id
_entity_poly.type
_entity_poly.pdbx_seq_one_letter_code
_entity_poly.pdbx_strand_id
1 'polypeptide(L)'
;MTPLLLGPVQFCQRPTYTPSHLRQLVLGLLTTCLSILSGLNAACAQSNTSELPYCIFPEQRTIQHREAESLSHMAVTTGERPPTVSDQVADESGWRLSLDDAIQLALQNAEVVRVLGGFSAGSTGRTIYDPAITNTQVDQARATFDPNINLGNNFFRSETPGAGLLNPADPLSDVVIRGFAVESYQFDLGLAQKKTTGGTARLNVAANQDRPGSFLDPSANSAVDIGFTQPLLQGRGQAVNLAPIVIARLDTERSFFQLKDSVQQMVQSVIEGYWGLVFARTDLWARQQQVEQSEYAYNYLSAEQKAGRRDLGDTAQAAVSLANFRANLISARANLLNREAAFRNALGLPPTDGTRIIPTTPPQREQTSPDWDSLLVAAEAKRPDIVELKLVIEADQQRLLLANNQALPSLDATALYRWNGLSGETPAGPIIRTSAGQFTGWQMGVRFAVPLGLRAERAQIRQNELLIARDRAFLRQQMHAVEHDLAQSIRNLDQFYAQYNAFQDVREASRINLDRLFAVFGVGGLRTEPINYLNVLQAITDWGSSVSSEAQSLTQYNSELANLYLQTGEILEQHGVVFYEERYRSIGPLGRCGPEACYPRSMSTDRQVENYQDNGEPAEKSFNLETQLPERTKRRDEEIPEPPRRAPVEPARGLPK
;
A
#
# COMPACT_ATOMS: atom_id res chain seq x y z
N MET A 1 17.99 -52.43 -10.99
CA MET A 1 17.55 -51.54 -9.89
C MET A 1 16.79 -50.39 -10.53
N THR A 2 15.47 -50.40 -10.34
CA THR A 2 14.45 -49.37 -10.65
C THR A 2 14.83 -48.19 -11.57
N PRO A 3 14.33 -48.21 -12.82
CA PRO A 3 13.96 -47.02 -13.58
C PRO A 3 12.44 -46.93 -13.79
N LEU A 4 11.86 -45.76 -13.50
CA LEU A 4 10.51 -45.39 -13.94
C LEU A 4 10.62 -44.85 -15.37
N LEU A 5 10.13 -45.62 -16.33
CA LEU A 5 10.10 -45.33 -17.76
C LEU A 5 8.69 -44.92 -18.21
N LEU A 6 8.65 -43.85 -18.99
CA LEU A 6 7.53 -43.39 -19.79
C LEU A 6 7.27 -44.30 -21.00
N GLY A 7 5.98 -44.45 -21.35
CA GLY A 7 5.45 -44.78 -22.69
C GLY A 7 4.50 -45.99 -22.72
N PRO A 8 3.63 -46.16 -23.73
CA PRO A 8 3.02 -45.23 -24.68
C PRO A 8 1.46 -45.27 -24.63
N VAL A 9 0.82 -44.28 -25.27
CA VAL A 9 -0.62 -44.27 -25.55
C VAL A 9 -0.90 -45.25 -26.69
N GLN A 10 -1.80 -46.22 -26.47
CA GLN A 10 -2.30 -47.12 -27.53
C GLN A 10 -3.83 -47.26 -27.48
N PHE A 11 -4.36 -47.30 -28.69
CA PHE A 11 -5.74 -47.25 -29.16
C PHE A 11 -6.82 -48.06 -28.43
N CYS A 12 -8.01 -47.44 -28.42
CA CYS A 12 -9.36 -48.01 -28.54
C CYS A 12 -9.50 -49.54 -28.54
N GLN A 13 -10.14 -50.07 -27.50
CA GLN A 13 -11.07 -51.19 -27.63
C GLN A 13 -12.38 -50.85 -26.90
N ARG A 14 -13.50 -50.99 -27.63
CA ARG A 14 -14.87 -50.81 -27.14
C ARG A 14 -15.22 -51.93 -26.13
N PRO A 15 -15.92 -51.62 -25.03
CA PRO A 15 -16.81 -52.57 -24.40
C PRO A 15 -18.27 -52.23 -24.72
N THR A 16 -18.95 -53.15 -25.37
CA THR A 16 -20.41 -53.19 -25.49
C THR A 16 -21.01 -53.49 -24.11
N TYR A 17 -21.85 -52.59 -23.59
CA TYR A 17 -22.60 -52.82 -22.34
C TYR A 17 -24.11 -52.90 -22.62
N THR A 18 -24.71 -53.99 -22.15
CA THR A 18 -26.14 -54.33 -22.23
C THR A 18 -26.94 -53.77 -21.04
N PRO A 19 -28.25 -53.48 -21.21
CA PRO A 19 -29.04 -52.63 -20.30
C PRO A 19 -29.66 -53.33 -19.08
N SER A 20 -28.92 -54.21 -18.39
CA SER A 20 -29.44 -54.94 -17.21
C SER A 20 -28.89 -54.45 -15.85
N HIS A 21 -27.76 -53.75 -15.81
CA HIS A 21 -27.12 -53.34 -14.54
C HIS A 21 -27.60 -51.98 -13.97
N LEU A 22 -28.16 -51.10 -14.79
CA LEU A 22 -28.65 -49.77 -14.34
C LEU A 22 -29.91 -49.85 -13.47
N ARG A 23 -30.74 -50.88 -13.65
CA ARG A 23 -31.96 -51.08 -12.86
C ARG A 23 -31.68 -51.47 -11.40
N GLN A 24 -30.58 -52.17 -11.12
CA GLN A 24 -30.20 -52.54 -9.75
C GLN A 24 -29.53 -51.38 -8.99
N LEU A 25 -28.84 -50.48 -9.69
CA LEU A 25 -28.20 -49.30 -9.10
C LEU A 25 -29.22 -48.21 -8.71
N VAL A 26 -30.27 -48.03 -9.51
CA VAL A 26 -31.36 -47.08 -9.23
C VAL A 26 -32.24 -47.54 -8.06
N LEU A 27 -32.49 -48.85 -7.91
CA LEU A 27 -33.24 -49.39 -6.78
C LEU A 27 -32.48 -49.29 -5.45
N GLY A 28 -31.15 -49.35 -5.48
CA GLY A 28 -30.29 -49.15 -4.30
C GLY A 28 -30.16 -47.68 -3.86
N LEU A 29 -30.23 -46.74 -4.81
CA LEU A 29 -30.23 -45.30 -4.53
C LEU A 29 -31.58 -44.80 -3.99
N LEU A 30 -32.69 -45.39 -4.44
CA LEU A 30 -34.02 -45.05 -3.95
C LEU A 30 -34.28 -45.53 -2.51
N THR A 31 -33.77 -46.69 -2.12
CA THR A 31 -33.91 -47.20 -0.75
C THR A 31 -33.00 -46.48 0.25
N THR A 32 -31.85 -45.96 -0.20
CA THR A 32 -30.97 -45.10 0.62
C THR A 32 -31.50 -43.67 0.73
N CYS A 33 -32.14 -43.11 -0.30
CA CYS A 33 -32.84 -41.82 -0.17
C CYS A 33 -34.07 -41.90 0.75
N LEU A 34 -34.83 -43.00 0.74
CA LEU A 34 -36.00 -43.15 1.61
C LEU A 34 -35.65 -43.33 3.09
N SER A 35 -34.49 -43.92 3.41
CA SER A 35 -33.98 -44.04 4.79
C SER A 35 -33.36 -42.74 5.31
N ILE A 36 -32.83 -41.89 4.43
CA ILE A 36 -32.35 -40.55 4.79
C ILE A 36 -33.54 -39.59 5.01
N LEU A 37 -34.62 -39.70 4.23
CA LEU A 37 -35.84 -38.90 4.44
C LEU A 37 -36.64 -39.28 5.71
N SER A 38 -36.60 -40.55 6.15
CA SER A 38 -37.23 -40.95 7.40
C SER A 38 -36.38 -40.58 8.64
N GLY A 39 -35.05 -40.45 8.49
CA GLY A 39 -34.16 -39.90 9.53
C GLY A 39 -34.34 -38.40 9.78
N LEU A 40 -34.74 -37.63 8.76
CA LEU A 40 -35.00 -36.19 8.87
C LEU A 40 -36.35 -35.85 9.53
N ASN A 41 -37.35 -36.72 9.42
CA ASN A 41 -38.67 -36.50 10.05
C ASN A 41 -38.75 -36.92 11.53
N ALA A 42 -37.79 -37.72 12.03
CA ALA A 42 -37.76 -38.12 13.44
C ALA A 42 -37.16 -37.05 14.38
N ALA A 43 -36.46 -36.04 13.85
CA ALA A 43 -35.84 -34.99 14.65
C ALA A 43 -36.75 -33.77 14.94
N CYS A 44 -37.97 -33.72 14.37
CA CYS A 44 -38.90 -32.59 14.51
C CYS A 44 -40.17 -32.90 15.31
N ALA A 45 -40.21 -33.97 16.10
CA ALA A 45 -41.35 -34.34 16.92
C ALA A 45 -41.11 -34.10 18.42
N GLN A 46 -40.67 -32.90 18.81
CA GLN A 46 -40.84 -32.39 20.19
C GLN A 46 -40.52 -30.89 20.27
N SER A 47 -41.53 -30.06 20.05
CA SER A 47 -41.76 -28.83 20.84
C SER A 47 -43.01 -28.13 20.32
N ASN A 48 -44.04 -28.09 21.17
CA ASN A 48 -45.17 -27.20 21.00
C ASN A 48 -44.71 -25.78 21.32
N THR A 49 -44.93 -24.84 20.39
CA THR A 49 -45.66 -23.56 20.53
C THR A 49 -45.07 -22.48 19.62
N SER A 50 -45.95 -21.97 18.76
CA SER A 50 -46.01 -20.63 18.15
C SER A 50 -44.70 -19.87 17.89
N GLU A 51 -44.25 -19.88 16.63
CA GLU A 51 -43.96 -18.71 15.76
C GLU A 51 -43.22 -19.19 14.50
N LEU A 52 -43.55 -18.60 13.35
CA LEU A 52 -43.02 -18.98 12.02
C LEU A 52 -41.48 -18.90 11.98
N PRO A 53 -40.73 -19.95 11.57
CA PRO A 53 -39.28 -19.85 11.52
C PRO A 53 -38.89 -19.20 10.20
N TYR A 54 -38.40 -17.95 10.26
CA TYR A 54 -37.41 -17.51 9.29
C TYR A 54 -36.25 -18.51 9.35
N CYS A 55 -35.90 -19.14 8.22
CA CYS A 55 -34.74 -20.01 8.10
C CYS A 55 -33.46 -19.17 8.23
N ILE A 56 -33.12 -18.79 9.46
CA ILE A 56 -31.85 -18.18 9.81
C ILE A 56 -30.82 -19.31 9.76
N PHE A 57 -29.99 -19.32 8.72
CA PHE A 57 -28.92 -20.30 8.55
C PHE A 57 -27.96 -20.26 9.75
N PRO A 58 -27.30 -21.37 10.11
CA PRO A 58 -26.40 -21.42 11.25
C PRO A 58 -25.27 -20.38 11.18
N GLU A 59 -24.83 -19.96 9.97
CA GLU A 59 -23.84 -18.87 9.83
C GLU A 59 -24.35 -17.50 10.31
N GLN A 60 -25.67 -17.33 10.41
CA GLN A 60 -26.32 -16.11 10.89
C GLN A 60 -26.61 -16.16 12.41
N ARG A 61 -26.37 -17.30 13.07
CA ARG A 61 -26.61 -17.49 14.53
C ARG A 61 -25.33 -17.43 15.36
N THR A 62 -24.20 -17.85 14.79
CA THR A 62 -22.91 -17.86 15.49
C THR A 62 -21.78 -17.49 14.55
N ILE A 63 -20.98 -16.50 14.95
CA ILE A 63 -19.71 -16.20 14.27
C ILE A 63 -18.70 -17.24 14.77
N GLN A 64 -18.24 -18.13 13.89
CA GLN A 64 -17.09 -18.99 14.17
C GLN A 64 -15.82 -18.13 14.14
N HIS A 65 -15.40 -17.63 15.30
CA HIS A 65 -14.13 -16.92 15.42
C HIS A 65 -12.99 -17.94 15.52
N ARG A 66 -11.98 -17.83 14.65
CA ARG A 66 -10.75 -18.63 14.77
C ARG A 66 -9.92 -18.09 15.92
N GLU A 67 -9.36 -18.95 16.75
CA GLU A 67 -8.42 -18.49 17.79
C GLU A 67 -7.24 -17.78 17.12
N ALA A 68 -6.78 -16.67 17.70
CA ALA A 68 -5.71 -15.85 17.09
C ALA A 68 -4.43 -16.67 16.85
N GLU A 69 -4.19 -17.68 17.68
CA GLU A 69 -3.04 -18.60 17.58
C GLU A 69 -3.15 -19.60 16.42
N SER A 70 -4.36 -19.84 15.89
CA SER A 70 -4.57 -20.71 14.73
C SER A 70 -4.29 -20.02 13.39
N LEU A 71 -4.08 -18.70 13.42
CA LEU A 71 -3.71 -17.92 12.25
C LEU A 71 -2.20 -18.07 11.98
N SER A 72 -1.80 -17.91 10.72
CA SER A 72 -0.38 -17.98 10.34
C SER A 72 0.44 -16.94 11.11
N HIS A 73 1.38 -17.41 11.93
CA HIS A 73 2.30 -16.53 12.63
C HIS A 73 3.31 -15.92 11.65
N MET A 74 3.52 -14.61 11.73
CA MET A 74 4.71 -14.00 11.14
C MET A 74 5.90 -14.19 12.08
N ALA A 75 7.08 -14.46 11.51
CA ALA A 75 8.31 -14.57 12.28
C ALA A 75 8.60 -13.23 12.97
N VAL A 76 8.55 -13.22 14.32
CA VAL A 76 9.04 -12.09 15.10
C VAL A 76 10.56 -12.13 15.03
N THR A 77 11.18 -11.11 14.44
CA THR A 77 12.64 -10.98 14.44
C THR A 77 13.11 -10.88 15.90
N THR A 78 13.86 -11.88 16.37
CA THR A 78 14.46 -11.87 17.72
C THR A 78 15.59 -10.85 17.74
N GLY A 79 15.28 -9.59 18.04
CA GLY A 79 16.27 -8.52 18.20
C GLY A 79 16.95 -8.53 19.56
N GLU A 80 18.08 -7.83 19.67
CA GLU A 80 18.71 -7.54 20.96
C GLU A 80 17.82 -6.64 21.84
N ARG A 81 18.08 -6.62 23.16
CA ARG A 81 17.37 -5.74 24.07
C ARG A 81 17.67 -4.27 23.70
N PRO A 82 16.66 -3.38 23.61
CA PRO A 82 16.89 -1.98 23.30
C PRO A 82 17.75 -1.31 24.37
N PRO A 83 18.73 -0.46 23.98
CA PRO A 83 19.58 0.25 24.91
C PRO A 83 18.74 1.22 25.75
N THR A 84 19.03 1.28 27.04
CA THR A 84 18.39 2.20 27.98
C THR A 84 19.39 3.26 28.45
N VAL A 85 18.90 4.35 29.05
CA VAL A 85 19.79 5.43 29.56
C VAL A 85 20.77 4.93 30.63
N SER A 86 20.44 3.80 31.29
CA SER A 86 21.33 3.13 32.25
C SER A 86 22.46 2.31 31.62
N ASP A 87 22.34 1.94 30.35
CA ASP A 87 23.35 1.13 29.67
C ASP A 87 24.46 2.05 29.14
N GLN A 88 25.68 1.94 29.70
CA GLN A 88 26.86 2.66 29.21
C GLN A 88 27.39 1.98 27.94
N VAL A 89 26.76 2.23 26.80
CA VAL A 89 27.29 1.79 25.50
C VAL A 89 28.34 2.79 25.05
N ALA A 90 29.57 2.32 24.83
CA ALA A 90 30.66 3.14 24.29
C ALA A 90 30.33 3.56 22.84
N ASP A 91 30.52 4.84 22.53
CA ASP A 91 30.20 5.46 21.23
C ASP A 91 31.17 5.07 20.09
N GLU A 92 32.12 4.15 20.35
CA GLU A 92 33.31 3.93 19.51
C GLU A 92 33.06 3.06 18.26
N SER A 93 31.95 2.32 18.18
CA SER A 93 31.55 1.54 16.99
C SER A 93 30.23 2.06 16.39
N GLY A 94 30.20 3.34 16.00
CA GLY A 94 29.05 3.92 15.32
C GLY A 94 29.10 3.73 13.80
N TRP A 95 27.96 3.34 13.23
CA TRP A 95 27.75 3.28 11.79
C TRP A 95 27.60 4.70 11.24
N ARG A 96 28.54 5.12 10.40
CA ARG A 96 28.50 6.40 9.69
C ARG A 96 27.52 6.31 8.53
N LEU A 97 26.57 7.24 8.49
CA LEU A 97 25.51 7.25 7.50
C LEU A 97 25.32 8.67 6.94
N SER A 98 25.48 8.81 5.63
CA SER A 98 25.16 10.04 4.91
C SER A 98 23.65 10.18 4.71
N LEU A 99 23.18 11.39 4.39
CA LEU A 99 21.75 11.61 4.10
C LEU A 99 21.28 10.82 2.87
N ASP A 100 22.08 10.78 1.82
CA ASP A 100 21.74 10.07 0.58
C ASP A 100 21.72 8.55 0.80
N ASP A 101 22.68 8.00 1.57
CA ASP A 101 22.66 6.59 1.97
C ASP A 101 21.43 6.25 2.81
N ALA A 102 21.00 7.16 3.69
CA ALA A 102 19.79 6.98 4.49
C ALA A 102 18.54 6.92 3.60
N ILE A 103 18.42 7.82 2.62
CA ILE A 103 17.32 7.80 1.64
C ILE A 103 17.35 6.50 0.83
N GLN A 104 18.52 6.09 0.35
CA GLN A 104 18.68 4.87 -0.42
C GLN A 104 18.29 3.63 0.41
N LEU A 105 18.72 3.55 1.65
CA LEU A 105 18.39 2.45 2.55
C LEU A 105 16.90 2.38 2.86
N ALA A 106 16.27 3.53 3.13
CA ALA A 106 14.83 3.62 3.35
C ALA A 106 14.06 3.07 2.13
N LEU A 107 14.46 3.48 0.92
CA LEU A 107 13.85 3.01 -0.32
C LEU A 107 14.06 1.51 -0.56
N GLN A 108 15.23 0.97 -0.22
CA GLN A 108 15.52 -0.47 -0.36
C GLN A 108 14.66 -1.34 0.58
N ASN A 109 14.36 -0.86 1.79
CA ASN A 109 13.57 -1.57 2.80
C ASN A 109 12.06 -1.23 2.76
N ALA A 110 11.63 -0.38 1.84
CA ALA A 110 10.25 0.09 1.73
C ALA A 110 9.41 -0.78 0.75
N GLU A 111 8.95 -1.95 1.21
CA GLU A 111 7.84 -2.63 0.53
C GLU A 111 6.49 -1.92 0.76
N VAL A 112 6.34 -1.39 1.98
CA VAL A 112 5.23 -0.53 2.41
C VAL A 112 5.83 0.82 2.75
N VAL A 113 5.23 1.89 2.21
CA VAL A 113 5.75 3.24 2.40
C VAL A 113 5.46 3.71 3.83
N ARG A 114 6.52 4.09 4.55
CA ARG A 114 6.48 4.53 5.96
C ARG A 114 6.77 6.01 6.05
N VAL A 115 6.07 6.72 6.93
CA VAL A 115 6.22 8.16 7.16
C VAL A 115 6.38 8.37 8.66
N LEU A 116 7.24 9.32 9.05
CA LEU A 116 7.49 9.64 10.45
C LEU A 116 6.38 10.55 11.02
N GLY A 117 5.83 10.15 12.16
CA GLY A 117 4.90 10.92 12.99
C GLY A 117 5.54 11.22 14.35
N GLY A 118 6.52 12.12 14.39
CA GLY A 118 7.23 12.47 15.62
C GLY A 118 8.25 11.40 16.04
N PHE A 119 7.87 10.52 16.98
CA PHE A 119 8.75 9.46 17.51
C PHE A 119 8.38 8.05 17.05
N SER A 120 7.37 7.89 16.19
CA SER A 120 7.06 6.62 15.55
C SER A 120 6.95 6.78 14.04
N ALA A 121 7.27 5.73 13.29
CA ALA A 121 6.94 5.66 11.88
C ALA A 121 5.65 4.86 11.70
N GLY A 122 4.71 5.41 10.94
CA GLY A 122 3.45 4.78 10.57
C GLY A 122 3.45 4.36 9.10
N SER A 123 2.69 3.31 8.77
CA SER A 123 2.42 2.98 7.38
C SER A 123 1.42 3.98 6.80
N THR A 124 1.70 4.47 5.60
CA THR A 124 0.75 5.28 4.80
C THR A 124 -0.41 4.44 4.25
N GLY A 125 -0.31 3.12 4.33
CA GLY A 125 -1.22 2.19 3.65
C GLY A 125 -0.93 2.00 2.17
N ARG A 126 0.09 2.68 1.61
CA ARG A 126 0.52 2.52 0.22
C ARG A 126 1.68 1.56 0.09
N THR A 127 1.66 0.80 -1.00
CA THR A 127 2.67 -0.23 -1.28
C THR A 127 3.20 -0.13 -2.69
N ILE A 128 4.37 -0.71 -2.93
CA ILE A 128 4.94 -0.84 -4.28
C ILE A 128 4.07 -1.70 -5.22
N TYR A 129 3.09 -2.42 -4.68
CA TYR A 129 2.20 -3.31 -5.41
C TYR A 129 0.96 -2.59 -5.96
N ASP A 130 0.57 -1.43 -5.41
CA ASP A 130 -0.71 -0.79 -5.77
C ASP A 130 -0.80 -0.40 -7.26
N PRO A 131 0.25 0.20 -7.88
CA PRO A 131 0.23 0.47 -9.32
C PRO A 131 0.16 -0.80 -10.15
N ALA A 132 0.83 -1.88 -9.72
CA ALA A 132 0.79 -3.16 -10.40
C ALA A 132 -0.61 -3.80 -10.36
N ILE A 133 -1.26 -3.74 -9.19
CA ILE A 133 -2.64 -4.24 -9.01
C ILE A 133 -3.61 -3.46 -9.90
N THR A 134 -3.53 -2.14 -9.91
CA THR A 134 -4.42 -1.29 -10.73
C THR A 134 -4.15 -1.47 -12.23
N ASN A 135 -2.90 -1.68 -12.64
CA ASN A 135 -2.55 -1.99 -14.02
C ASN A 135 -3.25 -3.27 -14.53
N THR A 136 -3.45 -4.29 -13.68
CA THR A 136 -4.22 -5.49 -14.08
C THR A 136 -5.66 -5.19 -14.52
N GLN A 137 -6.24 -4.05 -14.08
CA GLN A 137 -7.57 -3.64 -14.52
C GLN A 137 -7.57 -3.19 -15.98
N VAL A 138 -6.44 -2.69 -16.51
CA VAL A 138 -6.28 -2.38 -17.94
C VAL A 138 -6.37 -3.66 -18.76
N ASP A 139 -5.71 -4.73 -18.32
CA ASP A 139 -5.78 -6.03 -18.97
C ASP A 139 -7.19 -6.63 -18.91
N GLN A 140 -7.88 -6.51 -17.77
CA GLN A 140 -9.29 -6.91 -17.65
C GLN A 140 -10.21 -6.11 -18.59
N ALA A 141 -9.99 -4.80 -18.72
CA ALA A 141 -10.75 -3.97 -19.65
C ALA A 141 -10.48 -4.37 -21.12
N ARG A 142 -9.24 -4.73 -21.46
CA ARG A 142 -8.86 -5.25 -22.77
C ARG A 142 -9.48 -6.62 -23.06
N ALA A 143 -9.61 -7.48 -22.06
CA ALA A 143 -10.18 -8.82 -22.19
C ALA A 143 -11.62 -8.82 -22.70
N THR A 144 -12.35 -7.71 -22.60
CA THR A 144 -13.68 -7.55 -23.22
C THR A 144 -13.66 -7.71 -24.75
N PHE A 145 -12.49 -7.53 -25.39
CA PHE A 145 -12.30 -7.68 -26.84
C PHE A 145 -11.69 -9.04 -27.24
N ASP A 146 -11.35 -9.87 -26.26
CA ASP A 146 -10.82 -11.20 -26.50
C ASP A 146 -11.94 -12.12 -27.04
N PRO A 147 -11.58 -13.08 -27.91
CA PRO A 147 -12.54 -14.07 -28.38
C PRO A 147 -12.95 -14.99 -27.21
N ASN A 148 -14.24 -15.18 -27.03
CA ASN A 148 -14.77 -16.18 -26.10
C ASN A 148 -15.14 -17.46 -26.86
N ILE A 149 -14.85 -18.61 -26.25
CA ILE A 149 -15.28 -19.93 -26.72
C ILE A 149 -16.21 -20.51 -25.68
N ASN A 150 -17.43 -20.84 -26.09
CA ASN A 150 -18.43 -21.48 -25.25
C ASN A 150 -18.68 -22.90 -25.78
N LEU A 151 -18.60 -23.90 -24.90
CA LEU A 151 -18.94 -25.28 -25.21
C LEU A 151 -20.07 -25.73 -24.28
N GLY A 152 -21.21 -26.03 -24.87
CA GLY A 152 -22.36 -26.61 -24.18
C GLY A 152 -22.53 -28.06 -24.57
N ASN A 153 -22.67 -28.94 -23.59
CA ASN A 153 -23.06 -30.31 -23.82
C ASN A 153 -24.16 -30.72 -22.84
N ASN A 154 -25.37 -30.87 -23.36
CA ASN A 154 -26.55 -31.13 -22.56
C ASN A 154 -27.18 -32.46 -22.97
N PHE A 155 -27.34 -33.36 -22.00
CA PHE A 155 -28.08 -34.60 -22.14
C PHE A 155 -29.37 -34.46 -21.35
N PHE A 156 -30.49 -34.52 -22.04
CA PHE A 156 -31.79 -34.40 -21.43
C PHE A 156 -32.59 -35.65 -21.72
N ARG A 157 -33.10 -36.24 -20.65
CA ARG A 157 -34.13 -37.27 -20.72
C ARG A 157 -35.29 -36.83 -19.84
N SER A 158 -36.46 -36.71 -20.44
CA SER A 158 -37.69 -36.50 -19.70
C SER A 158 -38.70 -37.54 -20.10
N GLU A 159 -39.29 -38.18 -19.10
CA GLU A 159 -40.31 -39.19 -19.29
C GLU A 159 -41.58 -38.69 -18.62
N THR A 160 -42.43 -38.05 -19.41
CA THR A 160 -43.72 -37.54 -18.93
C THR A 160 -44.81 -38.58 -19.18
N PRO A 161 -45.57 -38.98 -18.15
CA PRO A 161 -46.70 -39.90 -18.34
C PRO A 161 -47.83 -39.18 -19.10
N GLY A 162 -48.33 -39.80 -20.16
CA GLY A 162 -49.51 -39.36 -20.92
C GLY A 162 -50.60 -40.43 -20.92
N ALA A 163 -51.87 -40.02 -20.88
CA ALA A 163 -52.99 -40.92 -21.08
C ALA A 163 -53.27 -41.05 -22.60
N GLY A 164 -53.22 -42.28 -23.13
CA GLY A 164 -53.51 -42.57 -24.53
C GLY A 164 -54.67 -43.56 -24.67
N LEU A 165 -55.49 -43.38 -25.71
CA LEU A 165 -56.55 -44.33 -26.08
C LEU A 165 -55.95 -45.41 -26.99
N LEU A 166 -56.13 -46.69 -26.66
CA LEU A 166 -55.63 -47.81 -27.50
C LEU A 166 -56.44 -47.98 -28.80
N ASN A 167 -57.68 -47.51 -28.84
CA ASN A 167 -58.57 -47.66 -29.98
C ASN A 167 -59.41 -46.38 -30.17
N PRO A 168 -59.27 -45.64 -31.28
CA PRO A 168 -60.03 -44.41 -31.51
C PRO A 168 -61.54 -44.63 -31.70
N ALA A 169 -61.98 -45.89 -31.84
CA ALA A 169 -63.38 -46.26 -32.02
C ALA A 169 -64.15 -46.53 -30.72
N ASP A 170 -63.49 -46.61 -29.56
CA ASP A 170 -64.16 -46.90 -28.28
C ASP A 170 -63.49 -46.15 -27.10
N PRO A 171 -63.87 -44.88 -26.84
CA PRO A 171 -63.13 -43.98 -25.95
C PRO A 171 -63.34 -44.23 -24.43
N LEU A 172 -64.12 -45.23 -24.03
CA LEU A 172 -64.55 -45.44 -22.64
C LEU A 172 -64.06 -46.74 -21.98
N SER A 173 -63.42 -47.65 -22.72
CA SER A 173 -63.10 -49.00 -22.20
C SER A 173 -61.61 -49.28 -21.98
N ASP A 174 -60.68 -48.45 -22.45
CA ASP A 174 -59.24 -48.74 -22.28
C ASP A 174 -58.36 -47.48 -22.29
N VAL A 175 -58.31 -46.77 -21.15
CA VAL A 175 -57.38 -45.66 -20.92
C VAL A 175 -56.07 -46.23 -20.38
N VAL A 176 -55.01 -46.19 -21.18
CA VAL A 176 -53.68 -46.66 -20.76
C VAL A 176 -52.76 -45.47 -20.52
N ILE A 177 -52.10 -45.44 -19.37
CA ILE A 177 -51.02 -44.50 -19.09
C ILE A 177 -49.76 -45.03 -19.80
N ARG A 178 -49.30 -44.31 -20.83
CA ARG A 178 -48.02 -44.57 -21.50
C ARG A 178 -47.08 -43.39 -21.26
N GLY A 179 -45.83 -43.68 -20.89
CA GLY A 179 -44.78 -42.67 -20.85
C GLY A 179 -44.19 -42.47 -22.23
N PHE A 180 -44.04 -41.21 -22.66
CA PHE A 180 -43.18 -40.87 -23.79
C PHE A 180 -41.86 -40.38 -23.23
N ALA A 181 -40.79 -41.15 -23.45
CA ALA A 181 -39.44 -40.72 -23.11
C ALA A 181 -38.93 -39.84 -24.27
N VAL A 182 -38.74 -38.56 -23.98
CA VAL A 182 -38.00 -37.65 -24.86
C VAL A 182 -36.55 -37.69 -24.44
N GLU A 183 -35.70 -38.21 -25.31
CA GLU A 183 -34.25 -38.14 -25.17
C GLU A 183 -33.70 -37.16 -26.20
N SER A 184 -33.01 -36.13 -25.72
CA SER A 184 -32.35 -35.13 -26.56
C SER A 184 -30.90 -34.92 -26.10
N TYR A 185 -30.01 -34.89 -27.07
CA TYR A 185 -28.62 -34.49 -26.91
C TYR A 185 -28.40 -33.18 -27.64
N GLN A 186 -27.89 -32.17 -26.93
CA GLN A 186 -27.55 -30.87 -27.50
C GLN A 186 -26.06 -30.59 -27.31
N PHE A 187 -25.38 -30.35 -28.42
CA PHE A 187 -24.02 -29.86 -28.49
C PHE A 187 -24.03 -28.45 -29.08
N ASP A 188 -23.35 -27.51 -28.44
CA ASP A 188 -23.18 -26.14 -28.90
C ASP A 188 -21.70 -25.75 -28.75
N LEU A 189 -21.10 -25.25 -29.82
CA LEU A 189 -19.76 -24.68 -29.82
C LEU A 189 -19.82 -23.29 -30.45
N GLY A 190 -19.78 -22.27 -29.59
CA GLY A 190 -19.79 -20.87 -29.98
C GLY A 190 -18.41 -20.23 -29.86
N LEU A 191 -18.02 -19.45 -30.87
CA LEU A 191 -16.91 -18.50 -30.84
C LEU A 191 -17.48 -17.10 -31.05
N ALA A 192 -17.32 -16.18 -30.11
CA ALA A 192 -17.72 -14.78 -30.31
C ALA A 192 -16.60 -13.79 -29.97
N GLN A 193 -16.54 -12.69 -30.71
CA GLN A 193 -15.59 -11.63 -30.47
C GLN A 193 -16.24 -10.26 -30.64
N LYS A 194 -16.05 -9.39 -29.64
CA LYS A 194 -16.41 -7.97 -29.74
C LYS A 194 -15.28 -7.20 -30.43
N LYS A 195 -15.63 -6.34 -31.39
CA LYS A 195 -14.71 -5.45 -32.08
C LYS A 195 -14.69 -4.09 -31.41
N THR A 196 -13.58 -3.35 -31.56
CA THR A 196 -13.42 -2.00 -31.00
C THR A 196 -14.43 -0.99 -31.54
N THR A 197 -15.03 -1.23 -32.70
CA THR A 197 -16.11 -0.40 -33.27
C THR A 197 -17.47 -0.58 -32.58
N GLY A 198 -17.59 -1.56 -31.68
CA GLY A 198 -18.82 -1.95 -30.98
C GLY A 198 -19.52 -3.16 -31.60
N GLY A 199 -19.12 -3.58 -32.81
CA GLY A 199 -19.69 -4.74 -33.49
C GLY A 199 -19.31 -6.06 -32.81
N THR A 200 -20.15 -7.07 -32.93
CA THR A 200 -19.90 -8.43 -32.41
C THR A 200 -19.97 -9.44 -33.56
N ALA A 201 -18.91 -10.20 -33.75
CA ALA A 201 -18.85 -11.31 -34.70
C ALA A 201 -19.02 -12.62 -33.93
N ARG A 202 -19.84 -13.53 -34.45
CA ARG A 202 -20.14 -14.83 -33.85
C ARG A 202 -20.07 -15.93 -34.90
N LEU A 203 -19.49 -17.05 -34.53
CA LEU A 203 -19.53 -18.31 -35.24
C LEU A 203 -20.09 -19.35 -34.26
N ASN A 204 -21.18 -20.03 -34.60
CA ASN A 204 -21.74 -21.09 -33.76
C ASN A 204 -21.88 -22.39 -34.57
N VAL A 205 -21.57 -23.50 -33.94
CA VAL A 205 -21.82 -24.86 -34.42
C VAL A 205 -22.70 -25.56 -33.40
N ALA A 206 -23.95 -25.82 -33.76
CA ALA A 206 -24.90 -26.56 -32.94
C ALA A 206 -25.20 -27.91 -33.57
N ALA A 207 -25.34 -28.95 -32.74
CA ALA A 207 -25.81 -30.25 -33.14
C ALA A 207 -26.80 -30.78 -32.10
N ASN A 208 -28.03 -31.03 -32.52
CA ASN A 208 -29.10 -31.53 -31.68
C ASN A 208 -29.54 -32.88 -32.20
N GLN A 209 -29.45 -33.91 -31.37
CA GLN A 209 -29.96 -35.24 -31.68
C GLN A 209 -31.13 -35.57 -30.77
N ASP A 210 -32.30 -35.69 -31.37
CA ASP A 210 -33.54 -36.00 -30.69
C ASP A 210 -34.02 -37.40 -31.07
N ARG A 211 -34.70 -38.06 -30.14
CA ARG A 211 -35.44 -39.32 -30.38
C ARG A 211 -36.95 -39.08 -30.28
N PRO A 212 -37.57 -38.51 -31.32
CA PRO A 212 -38.98 -38.15 -31.28
C PRO A 212 -39.94 -39.35 -31.43
N GLY A 213 -39.44 -40.57 -31.70
CA GLY A 213 -40.30 -41.74 -31.94
C GLY A 213 -41.08 -41.69 -33.27
N SER A 214 -40.52 -41.05 -34.32
CA SER A 214 -41.21 -40.70 -35.57
C SER A 214 -40.46 -41.16 -36.84
N PHE A 215 -40.74 -40.55 -38.00
CA PHE A 215 -40.21 -40.90 -39.34
C PHE A 215 -38.68 -40.85 -39.49
N LEU A 216 -37.99 -40.15 -38.61
CA LEU A 216 -36.54 -40.17 -38.47
C LEU A 216 -36.23 -40.31 -36.98
N ASP A 217 -35.69 -41.44 -36.55
CA ASP A 217 -35.41 -41.72 -35.14
C ASP A 217 -34.15 -42.60 -35.00
N PRO A 218 -33.04 -42.07 -34.46
CA PRO A 218 -32.85 -40.69 -34.00
C PRO A 218 -32.79 -39.68 -35.15
N SER A 219 -33.27 -38.46 -34.93
CA SER A 219 -33.09 -37.32 -35.83
C SER A 219 -32.01 -36.39 -35.29
N ALA A 220 -30.92 -36.20 -36.04
CA ALA A 220 -29.83 -35.29 -35.74
C ALA A 220 -29.84 -34.07 -36.66
N ASN A 221 -30.21 -32.93 -36.08
CA ASN A 221 -30.11 -31.61 -36.68
C ASN A 221 -28.72 -31.03 -36.39
N SER A 222 -28.11 -30.41 -37.38
CA SER A 222 -26.87 -29.64 -37.22
C SER A 222 -27.04 -28.27 -37.84
N ALA A 223 -26.48 -27.25 -37.21
CA ALA A 223 -26.50 -25.89 -37.71
C ALA A 223 -25.13 -25.26 -37.54
N VAL A 224 -24.64 -24.62 -38.60
CA VAL A 224 -23.48 -23.72 -38.53
C VAL A 224 -23.98 -22.32 -38.81
N ASP A 225 -23.67 -21.38 -37.92
CA ASP A 225 -24.14 -20.00 -37.96
C ASP A 225 -22.98 -19.03 -37.98
N ILE A 226 -22.96 -18.11 -38.93
CA ILE A 226 -22.10 -16.93 -38.90
C ILE A 226 -22.98 -15.71 -38.70
N GLY A 227 -22.75 -14.99 -37.60
CA GLY A 227 -23.49 -13.80 -37.22
C GLY A 227 -22.60 -12.58 -37.09
N PHE A 228 -23.08 -11.43 -37.53
CA PHE A 228 -22.48 -10.13 -37.26
C PHE A 228 -23.57 -9.16 -36.80
N THR A 229 -23.33 -8.49 -35.66
CA THR A 229 -24.22 -7.47 -35.12
C THR A 229 -23.44 -6.18 -34.93
N GLN A 230 -23.84 -5.10 -35.60
CA GLN A 230 -23.19 -3.80 -35.51
C GLN A 230 -24.15 -2.75 -34.94
N PRO A 231 -23.86 -2.18 -33.76
CA PRO A 231 -24.56 -1.00 -33.29
C PRO A 231 -24.24 0.20 -34.18
N LEU A 232 -25.28 0.93 -34.59
CA LEU A 232 -25.21 2.09 -35.48
C LEU A 232 -25.37 3.42 -34.74
N LEU A 233 -26.01 3.44 -33.57
CA LEU A 233 -26.19 4.61 -32.71
C LEU A 233 -25.61 4.35 -31.32
N GLN A 234 -26.43 3.94 -30.35
CA GLN A 234 -25.97 3.53 -29.02
C GLN A 234 -24.95 2.38 -29.13
N GLY A 235 -23.78 2.54 -28.50
CA GLY A 235 -22.70 1.55 -28.54
C GLY A 235 -21.78 1.62 -29.78
N ARG A 236 -22.03 2.54 -30.73
CA ARG A 236 -21.15 2.79 -31.87
C ARG A 236 -19.91 3.59 -31.46
N GLY A 237 -18.79 3.29 -32.12
CA GLY A 237 -17.59 4.13 -32.13
C GLY A 237 -16.48 3.60 -31.24
N GLN A 238 -15.24 3.80 -31.68
CA GLN A 238 -14.08 3.31 -30.96
C GLN A 238 -13.87 4.04 -29.63
N ALA A 239 -14.05 5.36 -29.59
CA ALA A 239 -13.90 6.14 -28.37
C ALA A 239 -14.76 5.61 -27.22
N VAL A 240 -16.03 5.27 -27.49
CA VAL A 240 -16.93 4.79 -26.43
C VAL A 240 -16.61 3.36 -25.99
N ASN A 241 -16.23 2.49 -26.92
CA ASN A 241 -15.87 1.11 -26.57
C ASN A 241 -14.50 1.02 -25.90
N LEU A 242 -13.57 1.92 -26.21
CA LEU A 242 -12.25 2.01 -25.59
C LEU A 242 -12.25 2.84 -24.29
N ALA A 243 -13.28 3.64 -24.03
CA ALA A 243 -13.36 4.48 -22.82
C ALA A 243 -13.10 3.70 -21.51
N PRO A 244 -13.62 2.48 -21.28
CA PRO A 244 -13.26 1.71 -20.09
C PRO A 244 -11.76 1.37 -19.99
N ILE A 245 -11.08 1.13 -21.11
CA ILE A 245 -9.61 0.92 -21.14
C ILE A 245 -8.89 2.23 -20.81
N VAL A 246 -9.36 3.35 -21.34
CA VAL A 246 -8.79 4.68 -21.04
C VAL A 246 -8.99 5.02 -19.57
N ILE A 247 -10.17 4.77 -19.00
CA ILE A 247 -10.44 4.97 -17.57
C ILE A 247 -9.51 4.10 -16.72
N ALA A 248 -9.39 2.81 -17.02
CA ALA A 248 -8.48 1.92 -16.30
C ALA A 248 -7.02 2.38 -16.38
N ARG A 249 -6.59 2.93 -17.53
CA ARG A 249 -5.27 3.54 -17.69
C ARG A 249 -5.11 4.79 -16.83
N LEU A 250 -6.09 5.70 -16.84
CA LEU A 250 -6.07 6.90 -16.00
C LEU A 250 -6.05 6.53 -14.51
N ASP A 251 -6.80 5.51 -14.09
CA ASP A 251 -6.79 5.02 -12.71
C ASP A 251 -5.43 4.38 -12.33
N THR A 252 -4.75 3.73 -13.29
CA THR A 252 -3.36 3.25 -13.10
C THR A 252 -2.39 4.42 -12.96
N GLU A 253 -2.49 5.44 -13.81
CA GLU A 253 -1.69 6.67 -13.71
C GLU A 253 -1.93 7.38 -12.36
N ARG A 254 -3.18 7.42 -11.88
CA ARG A 254 -3.52 7.93 -10.54
C ARG A 254 -2.86 7.12 -9.43
N SER A 255 -2.93 5.79 -9.49
CA SER A 255 -2.27 4.92 -8.51
C SER A 255 -0.75 5.16 -8.48
N PHE A 256 -0.14 5.42 -9.63
CA PHE A 256 1.27 5.81 -9.72
C PHE A 256 1.55 7.14 -9.01
N PHE A 257 0.77 8.19 -9.26
CA PHE A 257 0.96 9.48 -8.59
C PHE A 257 0.68 9.41 -7.08
N GLN A 258 -0.24 8.56 -6.63
CA GLN A 258 -0.46 8.28 -5.20
C GLN A 258 0.74 7.60 -4.54
N LEU A 259 1.38 6.65 -5.24
CA LEU A 259 2.63 6.07 -4.77
C LEU A 259 3.75 7.11 -4.76
N LYS A 260 3.85 7.94 -5.82
CA LYS A 260 4.83 9.03 -5.90
C LYS A 260 4.70 9.99 -4.72
N ASP A 261 3.48 10.41 -4.37
CA ASP A 261 3.19 11.25 -3.21
C ASP A 261 3.66 10.60 -1.90
N SER A 262 3.32 9.33 -1.69
CA SER A 262 3.73 8.62 -0.47
C SER A 262 5.26 8.48 -0.38
N VAL A 263 5.93 8.19 -1.50
CA VAL A 263 7.40 8.11 -1.55
C VAL A 263 8.02 9.49 -1.30
N GLN A 264 7.45 10.57 -1.82
CA GLN A 264 7.87 11.94 -1.53
C GLN A 264 7.79 12.25 -0.03
N GLN A 265 6.67 11.91 0.62
CA GLN A 265 6.49 12.08 2.07
C GLN A 265 7.45 11.20 2.88
N MET A 266 7.77 10.00 2.41
CA MET A 266 8.77 9.13 3.05
C MET A 266 10.17 9.73 2.95
N VAL A 267 10.57 10.25 1.79
CA VAL A 267 11.87 10.92 1.64
C VAL A 267 11.95 12.15 2.55
N GLN A 268 10.92 12.99 2.59
CA GLN A 268 10.83 14.11 3.54
C GLN A 268 10.97 13.62 4.99
N SER A 269 10.24 12.57 5.36
CA SER A 269 10.31 11.99 6.71
C SER A 269 11.72 11.55 7.08
N VAL A 270 12.43 10.88 6.17
CA VAL A 270 13.82 10.45 6.40
C VAL A 270 14.72 11.66 6.60
N ILE A 271 14.56 12.73 5.81
CA ILE A 271 15.31 13.98 5.97
C ILE A 271 15.03 14.63 7.34
N GLU A 272 13.77 14.73 7.74
CA GLU A 272 13.38 15.27 9.06
C GLU A 272 13.93 14.42 10.22
N GLY A 273 13.89 13.10 10.08
CA GLY A 273 14.47 12.16 11.05
C GLY A 273 15.98 12.29 11.15
N TYR A 274 16.66 12.49 10.01
CA TYR A 274 18.10 12.70 9.93
C TYR A 274 18.51 13.99 10.65
N TRP A 275 17.90 15.13 10.31
CA TRP A 275 18.20 16.40 10.96
C TRP A 275 17.77 16.42 12.44
N GLY A 276 16.69 15.72 12.79
CA GLY A 276 16.28 15.52 14.18
C GLY A 276 17.31 14.74 14.99
N LEU A 277 18.00 13.76 14.38
CA LEU A 277 19.10 13.02 15.00
C LEU A 277 20.35 13.91 15.17
N VAL A 278 20.71 14.70 14.15
CA VAL A 278 21.81 15.68 14.22
C VAL A 278 21.59 16.68 15.37
N PHE A 279 20.38 17.22 15.49
CA PHE A 279 20.02 18.10 16.59
C PHE A 279 20.16 17.41 17.96
N ALA A 280 19.61 16.20 18.11
CA ALA A 280 19.65 15.46 19.38
C ALA A 280 21.08 15.14 19.84
N ARG A 281 21.98 14.83 18.89
CA ARG A 281 23.42 14.62 19.18
C ARG A 281 24.10 15.93 19.61
N THR A 282 23.79 17.03 18.94
CA THR A 282 24.35 18.36 19.28
C THR A 282 23.86 18.86 20.65
N ASP A 283 22.58 18.68 20.97
CA ASP A 283 22.03 19.03 22.29
C ASP A 283 22.64 18.14 23.39
N LEU A 284 22.80 16.83 23.15
CA LEU A 284 23.48 15.94 24.09
C LEU A 284 24.91 16.40 24.40
N TRP A 285 25.68 16.77 23.38
CA TRP A 285 27.01 17.32 23.55
C TRP A 285 26.98 18.61 24.38
N ALA A 286 26.07 19.54 24.08
CA ALA A 286 25.93 20.80 24.83
C ALA A 286 25.61 20.54 26.32
N ARG A 287 24.68 19.61 26.62
CA ARG A 287 24.36 19.22 28.01
C ARG A 287 25.53 18.58 28.72
N GLN A 288 26.32 17.77 28.01
CA GLN A 288 27.49 17.14 28.59
C GLN A 288 28.55 18.18 28.97
N GLN A 289 28.79 19.17 28.10
CA GLN A 289 29.68 20.29 28.41
C GLN A 289 29.19 21.12 29.61
N GLN A 290 27.88 21.37 29.72
CA GLN A 290 27.31 22.05 30.90
C GLN A 290 27.54 21.27 32.20
N VAL A 291 27.42 19.94 32.18
CA VAL A 291 27.73 19.08 33.34
C VAL A 291 29.20 19.15 33.70
N GLU A 292 30.11 19.05 32.73
CA GLU A 292 31.56 19.12 32.95
C GLU A 292 31.98 20.48 33.54
N GLN A 293 31.46 21.58 32.98
CA GLN A 293 31.70 22.94 33.47
C GLN A 293 31.12 23.15 34.89
N SER A 294 29.89 22.67 35.14
CA SER A 294 29.25 22.77 36.45
C SER A 294 29.94 21.91 37.51
N GLU A 295 30.46 20.75 37.13
CA GLU A 295 31.21 19.85 38.02
C GLU A 295 32.55 20.47 38.41
N TYR A 296 33.26 21.07 37.45
CA TYR A 296 34.45 21.86 37.73
C TYR A 296 34.17 22.99 38.74
N ALA A 297 33.11 23.77 38.50
CA ALA A 297 32.73 24.87 39.40
C ALA A 297 32.33 24.38 40.81
N TYR A 298 31.58 23.28 40.91
CA TYR A 298 31.22 22.66 42.20
C TYR A 298 32.46 22.18 42.96
N ASN A 299 33.38 21.49 42.29
CA ASN A 299 34.60 20.98 42.91
C ASN A 299 35.48 22.12 43.43
N TYR A 300 35.59 23.21 42.66
CA TYR A 300 36.30 24.42 43.08
C TYR A 300 35.67 25.05 44.34
N LEU A 301 34.35 25.26 44.34
CA LEU A 301 33.66 25.85 45.49
C LEU A 301 33.69 24.95 46.73
N SER A 302 33.58 23.63 46.56
CA SER A 302 33.69 22.67 47.65
C SER A 302 35.09 22.68 48.27
N ALA A 303 36.14 22.86 47.47
CA ALA A 303 37.51 23.01 47.97
C ALA A 303 37.69 24.30 48.76
N GLU A 304 37.21 25.44 48.25
CA GLU A 304 37.28 26.73 48.94
C GLU A 304 36.43 26.77 50.23
N GLN A 305 35.28 26.09 50.25
CA GLN A 305 34.48 25.91 51.46
C GLN A 305 35.23 25.10 52.53
N LYS A 306 35.88 23.99 52.14
CA LYS A 306 36.73 23.20 53.06
C LYS A 306 37.91 24.01 53.58
N ALA A 307 38.41 24.96 52.80
CA ALA A 307 39.43 25.92 53.20
C ALA A 307 38.88 27.11 54.04
N GLY A 308 37.57 27.16 54.29
CA GLY A 308 36.91 28.21 55.08
C GLY A 308 36.77 29.56 54.36
N ARG A 309 36.96 29.61 53.04
CA ARG A 309 36.96 30.83 52.22
C ARG A 309 35.64 31.11 51.50
N ARG A 310 34.69 30.18 51.55
CA ARG A 310 33.38 30.27 50.88
C ARG A 310 32.24 29.81 51.79
N ASP A 311 31.06 30.39 51.58
CA ASP A 311 29.86 30.05 52.33
C ASP A 311 29.26 28.70 51.90
N LEU A 312 28.56 28.04 52.82
CA LEU A 312 27.84 26.79 52.55
C LEU A 312 26.71 27.02 51.53
N GLY A 313 26.08 28.20 51.53
CA GLY A 313 25.04 28.56 50.56
C GLY A 313 25.52 28.46 49.11
N ASP A 314 26.70 29.00 48.81
CA ASP A 314 27.28 28.97 47.45
C ASP A 314 27.57 27.53 46.99
N THR A 315 28.08 26.68 47.90
CA THR A 315 28.33 25.26 47.58
C THR A 315 27.04 24.47 47.39
N ALA A 316 26.01 24.74 48.20
CA ALA A 316 24.71 24.11 48.05
C ALA A 316 24.05 24.51 46.73
N GLN A 317 24.16 25.78 46.32
CA GLN A 317 23.67 26.27 45.04
C GLN A 317 24.39 25.60 43.85
N ALA A 318 25.71 25.40 43.95
CA ALA A 318 26.49 24.67 42.96
C ALA A 318 26.14 23.17 42.90
N ALA A 319 25.78 22.57 44.04
CA ALA A 319 25.32 21.19 44.08
C ALA A 319 23.94 21.02 43.41
N VAL A 320 23.00 21.95 43.65
CA VAL A 320 21.66 21.94 43.05
C VAL A 320 21.73 22.11 41.53
N SER A 321 22.52 23.06 41.05
CA SER A 321 22.72 23.28 39.62
C SER A 321 23.38 22.09 38.93
N LEU A 322 24.43 21.48 39.52
CA LEU A 322 25.03 20.26 39.00
C LEU A 322 24.00 19.11 38.92
N ALA A 323 23.16 18.95 39.94
CA ALA A 323 22.10 17.94 39.93
C ALA A 323 21.07 18.21 38.80
N ASN A 324 20.69 19.47 38.57
CA ASN A 324 19.80 19.87 37.48
C ASN A 324 20.44 19.61 36.11
N PHE A 325 21.71 19.94 35.91
CA PHE A 325 22.42 19.64 34.66
C PHE A 325 22.53 18.14 34.41
N ARG A 326 22.78 17.33 35.46
CA ARG A 326 22.79 15.86 35.35
C ARG A 326 21.40 15.32 34.97
N ALA A 327 20.32 15.86 35.54
CA ALA A 327 18.97 15.50 35.16
C ALA A 327 18.67 15.86 33.68
N ASN A 328 19.05 17.06 33.23
CA ASN A 328 18.90 17.48 31.84
C ASN A 328 19.71 16.61 30.87
N LEU A 329 20.92 16.19 31.27
CA LEU A 329 21.74 15.26 30.48
C LEU A 329 21.05 13.89 30.33
N ILE A 330 20.40 13.37 31.38
CA ILE A 330 19.62 12.12 31.32
C ILE A 330 18.47 12.27 30.32
N SER A 331 17.75 13.40 30.35
CA SER A 331 16.67 13.69 29.39
C SER A 331 17.18 13.80 27.96
N ALA A 332 18.33 14.46 27.72
CA ALA A 332 18.94 14.56 26.40
C ALA A 332 19.38 13.19 25.86
N ARG A 333 19.94 12.32 26.72
CA ARG A 333 20.26 10.92 26.35
C ARG A 333 19.02 10.13 25.95
N ALA A 334 17.93 10.25 26.71
CA ALA A 334 16.67 9.60 26.37
C ALA A 334 16.11 10.10 25.03
N ASN A 335 16.17 11.42 24.77
CA ASN A 335 15.74 12.01 23.52
C ASN A 335 16.56 11.49 22.32
N LEU A 336 17.89 11.39 22.46
CA LEU A 336 18.75 10.79 21.42
C LEU A 336 18.32 9.36 21.07
N LEU A 337 18.14 8.50 22.09
CA LEU A 337 17.71 7.11 21.88
C LEU A 337 16.34 7.04 21.18
N ASN A 338 15.39 7.90 21.57
CA ASN A 338 14.07 7.95 20.94
C ASN A 338 14.12 8.44 19.49
N ARG A 339 14.93 9.46 19.20
CA ARG A 339 15.12 9.98 17.83
C ARG A 339 15.80 8.95 16.93
N GLU A 340 16.81 8.26 17.46
CA GLU A 340 17.51 7.19 16.74
C GLU A 340 16.59 5.99 16.47
N ALA A 341 15.78 5.58 17.44
CA ALA A 341 14.80 4.50 17.26
C ALA A 341 13.71 4.88 16.24
N ALA A 342 13.22 6.13 16.27
CA ALA A 342 12.27 6.64 15.28
C ALA A 342 12.89 6.63 13.88
N PHE A 343 14.12 7.13 13.74
CA PHE A 343 14.84 7.15 12.48
C PHE A 343 15.08 5.74 11.93
N ARG A 344 15.52 4.79 12.77
CA ARG A 344 15.63 3.37 12.39
C ARG A 344 14.32 2.80 11.86
N ASN A 345 13.20 3.07 12.52
CA ASN A 345 11.90 2.61 12.07
C ASN A 345 11.53 3.20 10.69
N ALA A 346 11.86 4.47 10.43
CA ALA A 346 11.69 5.09 9.12
C ALA A 346 12.54 4.40 8.03
N LEU A 347 13.76 3.97 8.37
CA LEU A 347 14.66 3.21 7.51
C LEU A 347 14.26 1.73 7.33
N GLY A 348 13.20 1.27 8.02
CA GLY A 348 12.79 -0.14 8.03
C GLY A 348 13.74 -1.06 8.81
N LEU A 349 14.58 -0.50 9.69
CA LEU A 349 15.51 -1.23 10.55
C LEU A 349 14.84 -1.61 11.87
N PRO A 350 15.31 -2.68 12.53
CA PRO A 350 14.86 -3.01 13.88
C PRO A 350 15.25 -1.90 14.88
N PRO A 351 14.62 -1.86 16.07
CA PRO A 351 14.89 -0.80 17.07
C PRO A 351 16.33 -0.73 17.54
N THR A 352 17.06 -1.85 17.52
CA THR A 352 18.48 -1.94 17.89
C THR A 352 19.15 -3.08 17.15
N ASP A 353 20.40 -2.86 16.73
CA ASP A 353 21.31 -3.83 16.10
C ASP A 353 22.69 -3.81 16.79
N GLY A 354 22.77 -3.27 18.02
CA GLY A 354 24.01 -3.13 18.78
C GLY A 354 24.95 -2.01 18.29
N THR A 355 24.66 -1.38 17.15
CA THR A 355 25.42 -0.24 16.60
C THR A 355 24.68 1.08 16.81
N ARG A 356 25.38 2.22 16.80
CA ARG A 356 24.75 3.57 16.82
C ARG A 356 24.87 4.25 15.47
N ILE A 357 23.87 5.03 15.07
CA ILE A 357 23.93 5.81 13.83
C ILE A 357 24.64 7.14 14.10
N ILE A 358 25.64 7.45 13.26
CA ILE A 358 26.38 8.70 13.25
C ILE A 358 26.13 9.40 11.90
N PRO A 359 25.33 10.47 11.87
CA PRO A 359 25.15 11.30 10.68
C PRO A 359 26.48 11.92 10.23
N THR A 360 26.79 11.93 8.93
CA THR A 360 28.02 12.55 8.38
C THR A 360 27.79 13.78 7.50
N THR A 361 26.59 13.97 6.96
CA THR A 361 26.27 15.07 6.06
C THR A 361 26.15 16.40 6.83
N PRO A 362 26.91 17.45 6.45
CA PRO A 362 26.79 18.76 7.08
C PRO A 362 25.50 19.48 6.66
N PRO A 363 24.86 20.24 7.56
CA PRO A 363 23.68 21.04 7.22
C PRO A 363 24.04 22.21 6.29
N GLN A 364 23.14 22.54 5.36
CA GLN A 364 23.28 23.69 4.48
C GLN A 364 23.12 24.99 5.28
N ARG A 365 24.03 25.95 5.03
CA ARG A 365 24.08 27.27 5.70
C ARG A 365 23.84 28.44 4.76
N GLU A 366 23.80 28.18 3.47
CA GLU A 366 23.57 29.22 2.47
C GLU A 366 22.09 29.53 2.37
N GLN A 367 21.76 30.82 2.29
CA GLN A 367 20.40 31.28 2.08
C GLN A 367 19.93 30.94 0.67
N THR A 368 18.85 30.17 0.58
CA THR A 368 18.17 29.93 -0.69
C THR A 368 17.14 31.05 -0.90
N SER A 369 17.17 31.71 -2.06
CA SER A 369 16.16 32.70 -2.45
C SER A 369 15.34 32.16 -3.62
N PRO A 370 14.24 31.44 -3.34
CA PRO A 370 13.40 30.87 -4.39
C PRO A 370 12.51 31.94 -5.04
N ASP A 371 12.30 31.83 -6.35
CA ASP A 371 11.39 32.69 -7.10
C ASP A 371 9.94 32.22 -6.97
N TRP A 372 9.06 33.09 -6.48
CA TRP A 372 7.65 32.77 -6.17
C TRP A 372 6.87 32.24 -7.37
N ASP A 373 6.98 32.91 -8.53
CA ASP A 373 6.22 32.54 -9.71
C ASP A 373 6.67 31.17 -10.26
N SER A 374 7.98 30.90 -10.21
CA SER A 374 8.53 29.60 -10.59
C SER A 374 8.02 28.46 -9.69
N LEU A 375 7.89 28.69 -8.38
CA LEU A 375 7.40 27.69 -7.43
C LEU A 375 5.94 27.33 -7.68
N LEU A 376 5.10 28.32 -7.99
CA LEU A 376 3.69 28.08 -8.30
C LEU A 376 3.52 27.26 -9.58
N VAL A 377 4.27 27.59 -10.62
CA VAL A 377 4.26 26.83 -11.89
C VAL A 377 4.76 25.40 -11.67
N ALA A 378 5.83 25.22 -10.90
CA ALA A 378 6.35 23.91 -10.55
C ALA A 378 5.32 23.08 -9.77
N ALA A 379 4.68 23.67 -8.75
CA ALA A 379 3.67 23.00 -7.94
C ALA A 379 2.44 22.57 -8.77
N GLU A 380 1.96 23.40 -9.70
CA GLU A 380 0.81 23.01 -10.55
C GLU A 380 1.12 21.85 -11.51
N ALA A 381 2.39 21.73 -11.91
CA ALA A 381 2.86 20.76 -12.90
C ALA A 381 3.34 19.44 -12.30
N LYS A 382 4.03 19.49 -11.15
CA LYS A 382 4.79 18.35 -10.62
C LYS A 382 4.20 17.74 -9.35
N ARG A 383 3.37 18.49 -8.61
CA ARG A 383 2.80 18.04 -7.33
C ARG A 383 1.77 16.92 -7.57
N PRO A 384 1.95 15.73 -6.96
CA PRO A 384 1.15 14.56 -7.32
C PRO A 384 -0.35 14.66 -7.03
N ASP A 385 -0.75 15.34 -5.95
CA ASP A 385 -2.15 15.55 -5.57
C ASP A 385 -2.93 16.36 -6.62
N ILE A 386 -2.31 17.41 -7.18
CA ILE A 386 -2.85 18.22 -8.27
C ILE A 386 -2.99 17.39 -9.54
N VAL A 387 -1.97 16.62 -9.89
CA VAL A 387 -2.01 15.74 -11.06
C VAL A 387 -3.08 14.66 -10.91
N GLU A 388 -3.25 14.08 -9.71
CA GLU A 388 -4.31 13.13 -9.44
C GLU A 388 -5.69 13.74 -9.70
N LEU A 389 -5.96 14.94 -9.18
CA LEU A 389 -7.23 15.64 -9.41
C LEU A 389 -7.48 15.93 -10.89
N LYS A 390 -6.44 16.29 -11.65
CA LYS A 390 -6.53 16.45 -13.11
C LYS A 390 -6.91 15.13 -13.80
N LEU A 391 -6.30 14.01 -13.41
CA LEU A 391 -6.61 12.68 -13.94
C LEU A 391 -8.03 12.21 -13.57
N VAL A 392 -8.53 12.55 -12.38
CA VAL A 392 -9.93 12.29 -11.99
C VAL A 392 -10.89 13.00 -12.95
N ILE A 393 -10.64 14.27 -13.23
CA ILE A 393 -11.46 15.07 -14.16
C ILE A 393 -11.44 14.46 -15.57
N GLU A 394 -10.29 13.96 -16.03
CA GLU A 394 -10.19 13.27 -17.32
C GLU A 394 -10.98 11.95 -17.33
N ALA A 395 -10.91 11.15 -16.27
CA ALA A 395 -11.68 9.91 -16.15
C ALA A 395 -13.18 10.19 -16.14
N ASP A 396 -13.62 11.24 -15.45
CA ASP A 396 -15.02 11.67 -15.44
C ASP A 396 -15.51 12.19 -16.79
N GLN A 397 -14.64 12.82 -17.59
CA GLN A 397 -14.96 13.16 -18.97
C GLN A 397 -15.17 11.91 -19.84
N GLN A 398 -14.39 10.84 -19.64
CA GLN A 398 -14.63 9.56 -20.32
C GLN A 398 -15.96 8.92 -19.87
N ARG A 399 -16.32 9.02 -18.59
CA ARG A 399 -17.62 8.57 -18.07
C ARG A 399 -18.79 9.38 -18.65
N LEU A 400 -18.62 10.70 -18.82
CA LEU A 400 -19.60 11.56 -19.50
C LEU A 400 -19.79 11.14 -20.96
N LEU A 401 -18.70 10.81 -21.66
CA LEU A 401 -18.75 10.28 -23.04
C LEU A 401 -19.55 8.97 -23.12
N LEU A 402 -19.35 8.05 -22.17
CA LEU A 402 -20.13 6.80 -22.07
C LEU A 402 -21.62 7.10 -21.83
N ALA A 403 -21.95 7.98 -20.88
CA ALA A 403 -23.33 8.34 -20.55
C ALA A 403 -24.04 9.03 -21.73
N ASN A 404 -23.35 9.91 -22.45
CA ASN A 404 -23.88 10.54 -23.66
C ASN A 404 -24.21 9.50 -24.75
N ASN A 405 -23.38 8.48 -24.92
CA ASN A 405 -23.68 7.40 -25.86
C ASN A 405 -24.86 6.53 -25.39
N GLN A 406 -24.94 6.24 -24.08
CA GLN A 406 -26.03 5.44 -23.50
C GLN A 406 -27.39 6.13 -23.64
N ALA A 407 -27.43 7.47 -23.67
CA ALA A 407 -28.64 8.24 -23.91
C ALA A 407 -29.15 8.21 -25.37
N LEU A 408 -28.36 7.69 -26.33
CA LEU A 408 -28.79 7.53 -27.71
C LEU A 408 -29.76 6.35 -27.84
N PRO A 409 -30.71 6.39 -28.80
CA PRO A 409 -31.51 5.23 -29.19
C PRO A 409 -30.64 4.04 -29.59
N SER A 410 -31.07 2.82 -29.29
CA SER A 410 -30.42 1.62 -29.83
C SER A 410 -30.89 1.40 -31.27
N LEU A 411 -29.92 1.23 -32.17
CA LEU A 411 -30.14 0.93 -33.57
C LEU A 411 -29.08 -0.09 -33.99
N ASP A 412 -29.45 -1.35 -34.07
CA ASP A 412 -28.53 -2.45 -34.34
C ASP A 412 -28.81 -3.05 -35.71
N ALA A 413 -27.78 -3.18 -36.55
CA ALA A 413 -27.84 -3.96 -37.78
C ALA A 413 -27.38 -5.39 -37.48
N THR A 414 -28.20 -6.38 -37.82
CA THR A 414 -27.91 -7.80 -37.67
C THR A 414 -27.85 -8.49 -39.03
N ALA A 415 -26.84 -9.33 -39.21
CA ALA A 415 -26.73 -10.25 -40.33
C ALA A 415 -26.39 -11.64 -39.77
N LEU A 416 -27.13 -12.65 -40.21
CA LEU A 416 -26.94 -14.04 -39.84
C LEU A 416 -27.01 -14.89 -41.11
N TYR A 417 -26.06 -15.80 -41.27
CA TYR A 417 -26.07 -16.82 -42.31
C TYR A 417 -25.95 -18.19 -41.65
N ARG A 418 -26.88 -19.09 -41.97
CA ARG A 418 -27.06 -20.40 -41.34
C ARG A 418 -26.98 -21.50 -42.39
N TRP A 419 -26.14 -22.49 -42.17
CA TRP A 419 -26.18 -23.77 -42.87
C TRP A 419 -26.90 -24.79 -42.00
N ASN A 420 -27.98 -25.37 -42.52
CA ASN A 420 -28.75 -26.41 -41.81
C ASN A 420 -28.42 -27.77 -42.40
N GLY A 421 -28.16 -28.73 -41.52
CA GLY A 421 -28.03 -30.14 -41.83
C GLY A 421 -29.06 -30.95 -41.06
N LEU A 422 -29.62 -31.96 -41.70
CA LEU A 422 -30.48 -32.95 -41.07
C LEU A 422 -29.95 -34.34 -41.44
N SER A 423 -29.86 -35.21 -40.45
CA SER A 423 -29.60 -36.62 -40.63
C SER A 423 -30.50 -37.43 -39.73
N GLY A 424 -30.86 -38.64 -40.14
CA GLY A 424 -31.66 -39.51 -39.31
C GLY A 424 -31.87 -40.87 -39.91
N GLU A 425 -32.24 -41.82 -39.06
CA GLU A 425 -32.55 -43.19 -39.44
C GLU A 425 -34.03 -43.32 -39.75
N THR A 426 -34.35 -43.82 -40.95
CA THR A 426 -35.73 -44.14 -41.30
C THR A 426 -36.20 -45.40 -40.58
N PRO A 427 -37.51 -45.61 -40.38
CA PRO A 427 -38.05 -46.84 -39.79
C PRO A 427 -37.63 -48.13 -40.53
N ALA A 428 -37.24 -48.01 -41.81
CA ALA A 428 -36.76 -49.11 -42.65
C ALA A 428 -35.26 -49.42 -42.49
N GLY A 429 -34.49 -48.60 -41.74
CA GLY A 429 -33.07 -48.80 -41.45
C GLY A 429 -32.06 -47.90 -42.20
N PRO A 430 -32.31 -47.39 -43.43
CA PRO A 430 -31.37 -46.47 -44.08
C PRO A 430 -31.23 -45.13 -43.33
N ILE A 431 -29.98 -44.67 -43.18
CA ILE A 431 -29.65 -43.31 -42.75
C ILE A 431 -29.77 -42.37 -43.94
N ILE A 432 -30.66 -41.37 -43.82
CA ILE A 432 -30.75 -40.27 -44.76
C ILE A 432 -30.02 -39.07 -44.17
N ARG A 433 -29.26 -38.37 -45.00
CA ARG A 433 -28.50 -37.18 -44.60
C ARG A 433 -28.53 -36.13 -45.70
N THR A 434 -28.66 -34.87 -45.31
CA THR A 434 -28.54 -33.74 -46.22
C THR A 434 -27.09 -33.56 -46.65
N SER A 435 -26.88 -33.16 -47.90
CA SER A 435 -25.55 -32.77 -48.40
C SER A 435 -25.12 -31.41 -47.85
N ALA A 436 -23.82 -31.15 -47.81
CA ALA A 436 -23.28 -29.89 -47.32
C ALA A 436 -23.80 -28.71 -48.16
N GLY A 437 -24.36 -27.69 -47.51
CA GLY A 437 -24.89 -26.50 -48.19
C GLY A 437 -26.23 -26.69 -48.92
N GLN A 438 -26.89 -27.86 -48.77
CA GLN A 438 -28.18 -28.12 -49.43
C GLN A 438 -29.31 -27.24 -48.88
N PHE A 439 -29.27 -26.92 -47.58
CA PHE A 439 -30.25 -26.09 -46.91
C PHE A 439 -29.53 -24.93 -46.21
N THR A 440 -29.73 -23.72 -46.73
CA THR A 440 -29.13 -22.49 -46.19
C THR A 440 -30.23 -21.49 -45.87
N GLY A 441 -30.05 -20.74 -44.79
CA GLY A 441 -30.89 -19.61 -44.43
C GLY A 441 -30.04 -18.36 -44.22
N TRP A 442 -30.61 -17.19 -44.45
CA TRP A 442 -30.00 -15.93 -44.10
C TRP A 442 -31.05 -15.01 -43.50
N GLN A 443 -30.62 -14.16 -42.57
CA GLN A 443 -31.46 -13.16 -41.94
C GLN A 443 -30.67 -11.87 -41.88
N MET A 444 -31.27 -10.80 -42.38
CA MET A 444 -30.76 -9.44 -42.21
C MET A 444 -31.87 -8.61 -41.58
N GLY A 445 -31.52 -7.80 -40.60
CA GLY A 445 -32.49 -7.02 -39.87
C GLY A 445 -31.88 -5.78 -39.25
N VAL A 446 -32.74 -4.81 -38.97
CA VAL A 446 -32.39 -3.63 -38.19
C VAL A 446 -33.33 -3.59 -37.00
N ARG A 447 -32.77 -3.51 -35.79
CA ARG A 447 -33.53 -3.40 -34.55
C ARG A 447 -33.38 -1.98 -34.01
N PHE A 448 -34.48 -1.24 -33.96
CA PHE A 448 -34.54 0.07 -33.32
C PHE A 448 -35.31 -0.04 -32.00
N ALA A 449 -34.73 0.46 -30.91
CA ALA A 449 -35.44 0.62 -29.65
C ALA A 449 -35.05 1.94 -28.97
N VAL A 450 -36.06 2.65 -28.46
CA VAL A 450 -35.86 3.88 -27.68
C VAL A 450 -36.86 3.94 -26.54
N PRO A 451 -36.40 4.09 -25.28
CA PRO A 451 -37.31 4.40 -24.19
C PRO A 451 -37.78 5.85 -24.31
N LEU A 452 -39.08 6.11 -24.40
CA LEU A 452 -39.61 7.46 -24.67
C LEU A 452 -39.37 8.48 -23.52
N GLY A 453 -39.12 8.00 -22.31
CA GLY A 453 -38.93 8.86 -21.14
C GLY A 453 -37.51 9.39 -20.92
N LEU A 454 -36.47 8.60 -21.26
CA LEU A 454 -35.03 8.87 -21.04
C LEU A 454 -34.65 9.55 -19.71
N ARG A 455 -35.49 9.45 -18.65
CA ARG A 455 -35.27 10.17 -17.39
C ARG A 455 -34.01 9.68 -16.68
N ALA A 456 -33.76 8.37 -16.71
CA ALA A 456 -32.56 7.76 -16.15
C ALA A 456 -31.30 8.26 -16.87
N GLU A 457 -31.24 8.13 -18.19
CA GLU A 457 -30.06 8.54 -18.98
C GLU A 457 -29.76 10.05 -18.87
N ARG A 458 -30.79 10.90 -18.89
CA ARG A 458 -30.63 12.35 -18.68
C ARG A 458 -30.16 12.68 -17.27
N ALA A 459 -30.65 11.95 -16.27
CA ALA A 459 -30.17 12.10 -14.90
C ALA A 459 -28.70 11.67 -14.77
N GLN A 460 -28.29 10.60 -15.45
CA GLN A 460 -26.91 10.11 -15.49
C GLN A 460 -25.95 11.14 -16.12
N ILE A 461 -26.33 11.74 -17.25
CA ILE A 461 -25.56 12.81 -17.90
C ILE A 461 -25.42 14.01 -16.94
N ARG A 462 -26.54 14.48 -16.38
CA ARG A 462 -26.54 15.60 -15.43
C ARG A 462 -25.69 15.30 -14.20
N GLN A 463 -25.73 14.07 -13.69
CA GLN A 463 -24.90 13.63 -12.57
C GLN A 463 -23.42 13.75 -12.92
N ASN A 464 -23.00 13.22 -14.08
CA ASN A 464 -21.60 13.28 -14.53
C ASN A 464 -21.13 14.72 -14.79
N GLU A 465 -21.97 15.58 -15.36
CA GLU A 465 -21.66 17.01 -15.52
C GLU A 465 -21.45 17.71 -14.17
N LEU A 466 -22.29 17.41 -13.18
CA LEU A 466 -22.16 17.94 -11.83
C LEU A 466 -20.92 17.40 -11.11
N LEU A 467 -20.54 16.14 -11.32
CA LEU A 467 -19.30 15.57 -10.81
C LEU A 467 -18.08 16.31 -11.38
N ILE A 468 -18.02 16.54 -12.69
CA ILE A 468 -16.94 17.32 -13.33
C ILE A 468 -16.90 18.76 -12.78
N ALA A 469 -18.05 19.40 -12.60
CA ALA A 469 -18.11 20.76 -12.05
C ALA A 469 -17.63 20.80 -10.59
N ARG A 470 -18.01 19.81 -9.77
CA ARG A 470 -17.55 19.62 -8.40
C ARG A 470 -16.03 19.43 -8.37
N ASP A 471 -15.49 18.55 -9.20
CA ASP A 471 -14.07 18.19 -9.18
C ASP A 471 -13.19 19.34 -9.69
N ARG A 472 -13.67 20.14 -10.64
CA ARG A 472 -13.04 21.42 -11.03
C ARG A 472 -13.07 22.46 -9.91
N ALA A 473 -14.10 22.48 -9.08
CA ALA A 473 -14.14 23.35 -7.91
C ALA A 473 -13.14 22.88 -6.83
N PHE A 474 -13.05 21.57 -6.59
CA PHE A 474 -12.03 20.99 -5.71
C PHE A 474 -10.61 21.27 -6.19
N LEU A 475 -10.30 21.14 -7.48
CA LEU A 475 -8.98 21.47 -8.04
C LEU A 475 -8.61 22.93 -7.79
N ARG A 476 -9.54 23.87 -7.99
CA ARG A 476 -9.30 25.30 -7.71
C ARG A 476 -9.06 25.55 -6.21
N GLN A 477 -9.83 24.89 -5.35
CA GLN A 477 -9.65 25.00 -3.91
C GLN A 477 -8.32 24.42 -3.45
N GLN A 478 -7.90 23.28 -4.02
CA GLN A 478 -6.61 22.65 -3.71
C GLN A 478 -5.46 23.55 -4.15
N MET A 479 -5.50 24.11 -5.36
CA MET A 479 -4.48 25.08 -5.80
C MET A 479 -4.37 26.30 -4.88
N HIS A 480 -5.51 26.83 -4.42
CA HIS A 480 -5.51 27.93 -3.45
C HIS A 480 -4.90 27.52 -2.10
N ALA A 481 -5.10 26.28 -1.65
CA ALA A 481 -4.45 25.75 -0.44
C ALA A 481 -2.93 25.61 -0.64
N VAL A 482 -2.50 25.05 -1.77
CA VAL A 482 -1.08 24.94 -2.15
C VAL A 482 -0.38 26.29 -2.16
N GLU A 483 -1.04 27.33 -2.67
CA GLU A 483 -0.50 28.71 -2.62
C GLU A 483 -0.24 29.17 -1.18
N HIS A 484 -1.17 28.89 -0.25
CA HIS A 484 -1.00 29.24 1.16
C HIS A 484 0.11 28.41 1.84
N ASP A 485 0.21 27.13 1.52
CA ASP A 485 1.25 26.23 2.03
C ASP A 485 2.65 26.67 1.55
N LEU A 486 2.79 27.03 0.28
CA LEU A 486 4.03 27.57 -0.28
C LEU A 486 4.40 28.91 0.37
N ALA A 487 3.43 29.82 0.52
CA ALA A 487 3.67 31.10 1.19
C ALA A 487 4.10 30.91 2.65
N GLN A 488 3.54 29.91 3.34
CA GLN A 488 3.95 29.57 4.70
C GLN A 488 5.36 28.97 4.75
N SER A 489 5.68 28.06 3.83
CA SER A 489 7.01 27.43 3.75
C SER A 489 8.11 28.48 3.50
N ILE A 490 7.90 29.43 2.59
CA ILE A 490 8.86 30.52 2.34
C ILE A 490 9.03 31.42 3.58
N ARG A 491 7.94 31.78 4.26
CA ARG A 491 8.01 32.57 5.51
C ARG A 491 8.76 31.82 6.61
N ASN A 492 8.51 30.53 6.77
CA ASN A 492 9.22 29.69 7.74
C ASN A 492 10.71 29.60 7.40
N LEU A 493 11.05 29.42 6.12
CA LEU A 493 12.42 29.33 5.64
C LEU A 493 13.20 30.62 5.94
N ASP A 494 12.62 31.78 5.62
CA ASP A 494 13.21 33.09 5.93
C ASP A 494 13.34 33.31 7.45
N GLN A 495 12.30 32.97 8.22
CA GLN A 495 12.31 33.06 9.68
C GLN A 495 13.42 32.20 10.30
N PHE A 496 13.53 30.93 9.92
CA PHE A 496 14.53 30.02 10.49
C PHE A 496 15.94 30.43 10.11
N TYR A 497 16.15 30.96 8.90
CA TYR A 497 17.44 31.50 8.49
C TYR A 497 17.83 32.75 9.31
N ALA A 498 16.90 33.70 9.49
CA ALA A 498 17.13 34.88 10.31
C ALA A 498 17.38 34.54 11.79
N GLN A 499 16.66 33.56 12.34
CA GLN A 499 16.89 33.03 13.68
C GLN A 499 18.24 32.36 13.83
N TYR A 500 18.65 31.56 12.84
CA TYR A 500 19.96 30.92 12.82
C TYR A 500 21.08 31.95 12.92
N ASN A 501 21.05 33.01 12.10
CA ASN A 501 22.04 34.09 12.16
C ASN A 501 22.06 34.77 13.54
N ALA A 502 20.88 35.08 14.10
CA ALA A 502 20.81 35.69 15.43
C ALA A 502 21.34 34.77 16.54
N PHE A 503 21.07 33.47 16.48
CA PHE A 503 21.57 32.51 17.47
C PHE A 503 23.08 32.24 17.32
N GLN A 504 23.64 32.37 16.12
CA GLN A 504 25.09 32.37 15.94
C GLN A 504 25.73 33.54 16.72
N ASP A 505 25.23 34.76 16.54
CA ASP A 505 25.73 35.94 17.26
C ASP A 505 25.61 35.76 18.80
N VAL A 506 24.47 35.22 19.26
CA VAL A 506 24.23 34.93 20.69
C VAL A 506 25.23 33.90 21.22
N ARG A 507 25.52 32.85 20.46
CA ARG A 507 26.48 31.83 20.86
C ARG A 507 27.89 32.41 20.97
N GLU A 508 28.32 33.19 19.99
CA GLU A 508 29.64 33.82 20.00
C GLU A 508 29.80 34.76 21.21
N ALA A 509 28.80 35.64 21.44
CA ALA A 509 28.79 36.53 22.58
C ALA A 509 28.74 35.78 23.93
N SER A 510 27.91 34.74 24.02
CA SER A 510 27.79 33.91 25.23
C SER A 510 29.09 33.16 25.52
N ARG A 511 29.80 32.71 24.49
CA ARG A 511 31.11 32.06 24.64
C ARG A 511 32.15 33.01 25.23
N ILE A 512 32.28 34.21 24.66
CA ILE A 512 33.21 35.23 25.18
C ILE A 512 32.91 35.57 26.64
N ASN A 513 31.63 35.71 26.99
CA ASN A 513 31.21 35.99 28.37
C ASN A 513 31.55 34.83 29.33
N LEU A 514 31.28 33.59 28.92
CA LEU A 514 31.60 32.39 29.68
C LEU A 514 33.11 32.30 29.97
N ASP A 515 33.92 32.46 28.93
CA ASP A 515 35.38 32.36 29.03
C ASP A 515 35.95 33.43 29.97
N ARG A 516 35.43 34.66 29.87
CA ARG A 516 35.82 35.76 30.77
C ARG A 516 35.45 35.47 32.22
N LEU A 517 34.25 34.94 32.47
CA LEU A 517 33.79 34.64 33.83
C LEU A 517 34.57 33.47 34.44
N PHE A 518 34.85 32.41 33.68
CA PHE A 518 35.68 31.30 34.14
C PHE A 518 37.13 31.73 34.43
N ALA A 519 37.71 32.59 33.59
CA ALA A 519 39.05 33.13 33.82
C ALA A 519 39.15 33.90 35.15
N VAL A 520 38.13 34.70 35.50
CA VAL A 520 38.11 35.43 36.77
C VAL A 520 37.74 34.52 37.96
N PHE A 521 36.88 33.52 37.74
CA PHE A 521 36.46 32.58 38.77
C PHE A 521 37.59 31.67 39.26
N GLY A 522 38.43 31.14 38.35
CA GLY A 522 39.50 30.19 38.66
C GLY A 522 40.79 30.81 39.23
N VAL A 523 41.04 32.11 39.02
CA VAL A 523 42.30 32.78 39.44
C VAL A 523 42.27 33.27 40.90
N GLY A 524 41.17 33.03 41.64
CA GLY A 524 41.06 33.48 43.04
C GLY A 524 41.16 35.00 43.11
N GLY A 525 40.06 35.69 42.77
CA GLY A 525 39.99 37.14 42.58
C GLY A 525 40.97 37.95 43.42
N LEU A 526 42.07 38.40 42.80
CA LEU A 526 42.92 39.51 43.26
C LEU A 526 42.20 40.87 43.21
N ARG A 527 40.87 40.87 43.09
CA ARG A 527 40.02 42.07 43.00
C ARG A 527 38.96 42.00 44.08
N THR A 528 38.69 43.16 44.65
CA THR A 528 37.91 43.46 45.86
C THR A 528 36.43 43.05 45.83
N GLU A 529 35.95 42.34 44.79
CA GLU A 529 34.57 41.87 44.71
C GLU A 529 34.51 40.39 44.31
N PRO A 530 33.99 39.49 45.17
CA PRO A 530 33.84 38.08 44.85
C PRO A 530 32.75 37.92 43.78
N ILE A 531 33.11 37.36 42.62
CA ILE A 531 32.11 36.99 41.61
C ILE A 531 31.13 35.98 42.23
N ASN A 532 29.85 36.31 42.15
CA ASN A 532 28.77 35.45 42.58
C ASN A 532 28.69 34.23 41.64
N TYR A 533 28.62 33.03 42.21
CA TYR A 533 28.44 31.80 41.44
C TYR A 533 27.22 31.88 40.51
N LEU A 534 26.18 32.63 40.89
CA LEU A 534 25.00 32.86 40.07
C LEU A 534 25.32 33.41 38.67
N ASN A 535 26.32 34.31 38.54
CA ASN A 535 26.71 34.88 37.25
C ASN A 535 27.39 33.83 36.36
N VAL A 536 28.19 32.94 36.95
CA VAL A 536 28.84 31.83 36.24
C VAL A 536 27.79 30.79 35.83
N LEU A 537 26.85 30.46 36.72
CA LEU A 537 25.74 29.57 36.44
C LEU A 537 24.88 30.07 35.27
N GLN A 538 24.57 31.37 35.27
CA GLN A 538 23.84 32.00 34.17
C GLN A 538 24.63 31.88 32.86
N ALA A 539 25.93 32.18 32.85
CA ALA A 539 26.74 32.05 31.65
C ALA A 539 26.84 30.61 31.11
N ILE A 540 26.97 29.59 31.99
CA ILE A 540 26.94 28.17 31.58
C ILE A 540 25.59 27.83 30.94
N THR A 541 24.50 28.33 31.52
CA THR A 541 23.14 28.09 31.04
C THR A 541 22.89 28.76 29.70
N ASP A 542 23.30 30.03 29.56
CA ASP A 542 23.14 30.85 28.36
C ASP A 542 23.97 30.30 27.19
N TRP A 543 25.23 29.94 27.42
CA TRP A 543 26.06 29.33 26.38
C TRP A 543 25.50 27.98 25.91
N GLY A 544 25.18 27.06 26.85
CA GLY A 544 24.66 25.75 26.44
C GLY A 544 23.28 25.82 25.78
N SER A 545 22.42 26.78 26.18
CA SER A 545 21.13 27.00 25.50
C SER A 545 21.30 27.63 24.11
N SER A 546 22.29 28.51 23.92
CA SER A 546 22.60 29.12 22.62
C SER A 546 23.07 28.08 21.59
N VAL A 547 23.91 27.13 22.00
CA VAL A 547 24.37 26.03 21.12
C VAL A 547 23.19 25.17 20.67
N SER A 548 22.30 24.79 21.58
CA SER A 548 21.09 24.04 21.22
C SER A 548 20.16 24.84 20.32
N SER A 549 20.00 26.15 20.55
CA SER A 549 19.09 27.02 19.77
C SER A 549 19.62 27.28 18.35
N GLU A 550 20.93 27.46 18.19
CA GLU A 550 21.59 27.52 16.88
C GLU A 550 21.40 26.21 16.11
N ALA A 551 21.67 25.07 16.74
CA ALA A 551 21.53 23.77 16.09
C ALA A 551 20.07 23.48 15.70
N GLN A 552 19.11 23.87 16.55
CA GLN A 552 17.69 23.71 16.28
C GLN A 552 17.23 24.54 15.08
N SER A 553 17.58 25.83 15.03
CA SER A 553 17.19 26.71 13.92
C SER A 553 17.81 26.28 12.59
N LEU A 554 19.07 25.84 12.59
CA LEU A 554 19.73 25.35 11.38
C LEU A 554 19.13 24.02 10.87
N THR A 555 18.84 23.09 11.77
CA THR A 555 18.18 21.83 11.38
C THR A 555 16.74 22.04 10.92
N GLN A 556 16.00 22.97 11.53
CA GLN A 556 14.67 23.39 11.08
C GLN A 556 14.70 24.03 9.69
N TYR A 557 15.69 24.88 9.40
CA TYR A 557 15.89 25.44 8.06
C TYR A 557 16.08 24.36 7.00
N ASN A 558 16.93 23.35 7.27
CA ASN A 558 17.17 22.26 6.33
C ASN A 558 15.94 21.34 6.14
N SER A 559 15.19 21.09 7.21
CA SER A 559 13.92 20.35 7.11
C SER A 559 12.85 21.13 6.33
N GLU A 560 12.74 22.45 6.52
CA GLU A 560 11.81 23.27 5.73
C GLU A 560 12.20 23.41 4.27
N LEU A 561 13.50 23.39 3.95
CA LEU A 561 13.97 23.34 2.57
C LEU A 561 13.49 22.05 1.88
N ALA A 562 13.55 20.91 2.57
CA ALA A 562 12.99 19.66 2.07
C ALA A 562 11.46 19.71 1.96
N ASN A 563 10.77 20.34 2.92
CA ASN A 563 9.32 20.58 2.84
C ASN A 563 8.96 21.45 1.63
N LEU A 564 9.73 22.49 1.31
CA LEU A 564 9.51 23.32 0.12
C LEU A 564 9.61 22.48 -1.17
N TYR A 565 10.60 21.59 -1.26
CA TYR A 565 10.73 20.66 -2.39
C TYR A 565 9.61 19.61 -2.44
N LEU A 566 9.05 19.22 -1.30
CA LEU A 566 7.84 18.41 -1.25
C LEU A 566 6.62 19.19 -1.77
N GLN A 567 6.40 20.42 -1.31
CA GLN A 567 5.26 21.24 -1.70
C GLN A 567 5.25 21.57 -3.19
N THR A 568 6.42 21.66 -3.83
CA THR A 568 6.58 21.82 -5.28
C THR A 568 6.51 20.49 -6.05
N GLY A 569 6.67 19.35 -5.38
CA GLY A 569 6.68 18.02 -5.99
C GLY A 569 8.03 17.64 -6.63
N GLU A 570 9.11 18.34 -6.29
CA GLU A 570 10.46 18.17 -6.87
C GLU A 570 11.42 17.36 -5.99
N ILE A 571 11.05 17.07 -4.74
CA ILE A 571 11.94 16.40 -3.76
C ILE A 571 12.65 15.15 -4.31
N LEU A 572 11.96 14.29 -5.07
CA LEU A 572 12.59 13.10 -5.66
C LEU A 572 13.63 13.45 -6.74
N GLU A 573 13.33 14.45 -7.57
CA GLU A 573 14.25 14.90 -8.63
C GLU A 573 15.50 15.52 -8.01
N GLN A 574 15.35 16.24 -6.90
CA GLN A 574 16.45 16.82 -6.13
C GLN A 574 17.36 15.77 -5.49
N HIS A 575 16.83 14.59 -5.15
CA HIS A 575 17.64 13.49 -4.59
C HIS A 575 17.97 12.41 -5.63
N GLY A 576 17.78 12.67 -6.93
CA GLY A 576 18.08 11.73 -8.00
C GLY A 576 17.24 10.44 -7.98
N VAL A 577 16.10 10.44 -7.29
CA VAL A 577 15.19 9.30 -7.19
C VAL A 577 14.25 9.28 -8.39
N VAL A 578 14.34 8.24 -9.19
CA VAL A 578 13.52 8.05 -10.40
C VAL A 578 12.78 6.72 -10.33
N PHE A 579 11.51 6.73 -10.71
CA PHE A 579 10.75 5.48 -10.86
C PHE A 579 11.15 4.76 -12.15
N TYR A 580 11.43 3.47 -12.05
CA TYR A 580 11.68 2.59 -13.19
C TYR A 580 10.46 1.67 -13.45
N GLU A 581 10.51 0.92 -14.56
CA GLU A 581 9.51 -0.07 -15.01
C GLU A 581 8.88 -0.88 -13.86
N GLU A 582 7.60 -1.24 -14.04
CA GLU A 582 6.91 -2.16 -13.14
C GLU A 582 7.68 -3.50 -13.06
N ARG A 583 8.08 -3.89 -11.83
CA ARG A 583 8.82 -5.15 -11.58
C ARG A 583 7.97 -6.40 -11.87
N TYR A 584 6.65 -6.27 -11.78
CA TYR A 584 5.69 -7.34 -11.95
C TYR A 584 5.26 -7.36 -13.42
N ARG A 585 5.64 -8.40 -14.14
CA ARG A 585 5.43 -8.52 -15.59
C ARG A 585 3.97 -8.80 -15.93
N SER A 586 3.53 -8.46 -17.14
CA SER A 586 2.20 -8.83 -17.63
C SER A 586 2.12 -10.31 -18.02
N ILE A 587 0.99 -10.94 -17.69
CA ILE A 587 0.68 -12.33 -18.09
C ILE A 587 0.39 -12.43 -19.61
N GLY A 588 0.02 -11.32 -20.25
CA GLY A 588 -0.27 -11.26 -21.68
C GLY A 588 -1.50 -12.11 -22.12
N PRO A 589 -1.89 -12.03 -23.40
CA PRO A 589 -3.09 -12.71 -23.90
C PRO A 589 -2.92 -14.24 -24.03
N LEU A 590 -1.69 -14.76 -23.98
CA LEU A 590 -1.39 -16.19 -24.09
C LEU A 590 -1.20 -16.88 -22.73
N GLY A 591 -1.43 -16.16 -21.63
CA GLY A 591 -1.28 -16.70 -20.28
C GLY A 591 0.14 -17.23 -20.01
N ARG A 592 0.24 -18.22 -19.12
CA ARG A 592 1.50 -18.90 -18.77
C ARG A 592 2.15 -19.70 -19.90
N CYS A 593 1.49 -19.83 -21.05
CA CYS A 593 2.01 -20.55 -22.21
C CYS A 593 2.87 -19.66 -23.12
N GLY A 594 2.87 -18.34 -22.93
CA GLY A 594 3.77 -17.40 -23.59
C GLY A 594 4.87 -16.90 -22.64
N PRO A 595 6.00 -16.38 -23.17
CA PRO A 595 6.97 -15.68 -22.35
C PRO A 595 6.34 -14.41 -21.78
N GLU A 596 6.52 -14.18 -20.48
CA GLU A 596 6.15 -12.91 -19.86
C GLU A 596 6.85 -11.76 -20.59
N ALA A 597 6.10 -10.74 -20.97
CA ALA A 597 6.65 -9.56 -21.61
C ALA A 597 6.89 -8.46 -20.58
N CYS A 598 8.10 -7.89 -20.60
CA CYS A 598 8.41 -6.63 -19.95
C CYS A 598 7.54 -5.52 -20.55
N TYR A 599 7.13 -4.57 -19.72
CA TYR A 599 6.37 -3.42 -20.19
C TYR A 599 7.32 -2.46 -20.94
N PRO A 600 6.83 -1.67 -21.91
CA PRO A 600 7.64 -0.66 -22.58
C PRO A 600 8.20 0.34 -21.57
N ARG A 601 9.49 0.65 -21.67
CA ARG A 601 10.15 1.61 -20.78
C ARG A 601 9.55 3.01 -20.92
N SER A 602 9.17 3.62 -19.80
CA SER A 602 8.59 4.97 -19.77
C SER A 602 9.56 6.06 -19.33
N MET A 603 10.65 5.74 -18.63
CA MET A 603 11.60 6.74 -18.10
C MET A 603 13.06 6.31 -18.32
N SER A 604 13.93 7.26 -18.67
CA SER A 604 15.38 7.09 -18.80
C SER A 604 16.10 7.42 -17.49
N THR A 605 17.15 6.67 -17.15
CA THR A 605 17.91 6.78 -15.88
C THR A 605 19.04 7.82 -15.89
N ASP A 606 18.99 8.84 -16.75
CA ASP A 606 20.19 9.56 -17.20
C ASP A 606 20.72 10.70 -16.30
N ARG A 607 20.20 10.87 -15.07
CA ARG A 607 20.73 11.87 -14.12
C ARG A 607 20.71 11.37 -12.69
N GLN A 608 21.86 10.94 -12.19
CA GLN A 608 22.16 11.03 -10.76
C GLN A 608 22.86 12.36 -10.53
N VAL A 609 22.28 13.21 -9.67
CA VAL A 609 22.92 14.43 -9.19
C VAL A 609 23.19 14.20 -7.71
N GLU A 610 24.47 14.07 -7.33
CA GLU A 610 24.88 14.09 -5.93
C GLU A 610 24.78 15.55 -5.45
N ASN A 611 23.77 15.85 -4.63
CA ASN A 611 23.53 17.20 -4.13
C ASN A 611 24.21 17.47 -2.77
N TYR A 612 24.61 16.43 -2.03
CA TYR A 612 25.29 16.58 -0.74
C TYR A 612 26.73 16.06 -0.79
N GLN A 613 27.70 16.90 -0.46
CA GLN A 613 29.09 16.47 -0.29
C GLN A 613 29.27 15.84 1.10
N ASP A 614 29.64 14.56 1.15
CA ASP A 614 30.00 13.88 2.39
C ASP A 614 31.48 14.15 2.75
N ASN A 615 31.69 14.72 3.93
CA ASN A 615 33.02 14.97 4.47
C ASN A 615 33.51 13.82 5.39
N GLY A 616 32.66 12.80 5.63
CA GLY A 616 32.99 11.61 6.43
C GLY A 616 33.15 11.85 7.94
N GLU A 617 32.99 13.10 8.40
CA GLU A 617 33.03 13.52 9.80
C GLU A 617 31.61 13.58 10.39
N PRO A 618 31.43 13.38 11.72
CA PRO A 618 30.12 13.53 12.35
C PRO A 618 29.52 14.92 12.09
N ALA A 619 28.25 14.97 11.64
CA ALA A 619 27.57 16.20 11.25
C ALA A 619 27.53 17.26 12.37
N GLU A 620 27.48 16.84 13.64
CA GLU A 620 27.55 17.74 14.80
C GLU A 620 28.84 18.56 14.86
N LYS A 621 29.96 18.05 14.33
CA LYS A 621 31.24 18.79 14.33
C LYS A 621 31.20 20.03 13.45
N SER A 622 30.28 20.09 12.49
CA SER A 622 30.07 21.29 11.68
C SER A 622 29.77 22.51 12.57
N PHE A 623 29.13 22.33 13.73
CA PHE A 623 28.87 23.40 14.68
C PHE A 623 30.11 23.89 15.45
N ASN A 624 31.35 23.59 15.07
CA ASN A 624 32.57 24.04 15.76
C ASN A 624 32.56 23.71 17.27
N LEU A 625 32.43 22.42 17.58
CA LEU A 625 32.31 21.92 18.95
C LEU A 625 33.71 21.73 19.57
N GLU A 626 34.18 22.69 20.37
CA GLU A 626 35.46 22.61 21.09
C GLU A 626 35.27 22.41 22.61
N THR A 627 35.82 21.31 23.14
CA THR A 627 35.92 21.02 24.58
C THR A 627 37.07 21.82 25.20
N GLN A 628 36.79 22.65 26.21
CA GLN A 628 37.73 23.67 26.67
C GLN A 628 38.29 23.51 28.09
N LEU A 629 37.84 22.54 28.88
CA LEU A 629 38.53 22.29 30.15
C LEU A 629 39.97 21.87 29.83
N PRO A 630 41.00 22.46 30.47
CA PRO A 630 42.36 21.98 30.29
C PRO A 630 42.34 20.48 30.55
N GLU A 631 42.77 19.68 29.57
CA GLU A 631 42.89 18.24 29.74
C GLU A 631 43.53 18.03 31.10
N ARG A 632 42.79 17.35 31.98
CA ARG A 632 43.28 16.96 33.29
C ARG A 632 44.50 16.11 32.97
N THR A 633 45.70 16.70 32.95
CA THR A 633 46.96 15.96 32.84
C THR A 633 46.81 14.84 33.83
N LYS A 634 46.79 13.60 33.34
CA LYS A 634 46.65 12.38 34.13
C LYS A 634 47.77 12.37 35.17
N ARG A 635 47.60 13.10 36.28
CA ARG A 635 48.32 12.83 37.52
C ARG A 635 47.73 11.52 37.99
N ARG A 636 48.53 10.48 37.76
CA ARG A 636 48.42 9.13 38.32
C ARG A 636 47.60 9.16 39.61
N ASP A 637 46.50 8.43 39.56
CA ASP A 637 45.84 7.72 40.66
C ASP A 637 46.59 7.83 41.99
N GLU A 638 46.25 8.84 42.78
CA GLU A 638 46.38 8.76 44.24
C GLU A 638 44.99 8.38 44.76
N GLU A 639 44.92 7.16 45.27
CA GLU A 639 43.80 6.50 45.94
C GLU A 639 42.92 7.47 46.75
N ILE A 640 41.70 7.67 46.27
CA ILE A 640 40.59 8.10 47.11
C ILE A 640 40.05 6.81 47.77
N PRO A 641 40.03 6.69 49.12
CA PRO A 641 39.53 5.47 49.76
C PRO A 641 38.04 5.28 49.47
N GLU A 642 37.66 4.07 49.03
CA GLU A 642 36.25 3.68 48.85
C GLU A 642 35.46 3.90 50.16
N PRO A 643 34.21 4.42 50.09
CA PRO A 643 33.33 4.42 51.25
C PRO A 643 32.97 2.98 51.67
N PRO A 644 32.81 2.70 52.98
CA PRO A 644 32.64 1.33 53.46
C PRO A 644 31.36 0.70 52.91
N ARG A 645 31.50 -0.49 52.30
CA ARG A 645 30.38 -1.32 51.82
C ARG A 645 29.47 -1.69 53.00
N ARG A 646 28.16 -1.46 52.85
CA ARG A 646 27.15 -1.98 53.80
C ARG A 646 27.22 -3.51 53.84
N ALA A 647 27.24 -4.06 55.06
CA ALA A 647 27.22 -5.50 55.29
C ALA A 647 25.93 -6.15 54.73
N PRO A 648 25.98 -7.41 54.24
CA PRO A 648 24.81 -8.12 53.77
C PRO A 648 23.82 -8.39 54.91
N VAL A 649 22.53 -8.21 54.64
CA VAL A 649 21.44 -8.62 55.55
C VAL A 649 21.33 -10.15 55.51
N GLU A 650 21.54 -10.79 56.66
CA GLU A 650 21.39 -12.24 56.86
C GLU A 650 19.91 -12.65 56.76
N PRO A 651 19.54 -13.72 56.02
CA PRO A 651 18.15 -14.19 55.96
C PRO A 651 17.74 -14.89 57.26
N ALA A 652 16.54 -14.57 57.75
CA ALA A 652 15.96 -15.10 58.98
C ALA A 652 15.92 -16.65 58.99
N ARG A 653 16.57 -17.25 60.00
CA ARG A 653 16.43 -18.67 60.36
C ARG A 653 15.04 -18.94 60.92
N GLY A 654 14.39 -19.98 60.39
CA GLY A 654 13.13 -20.51 60.88
C GLY A 654 13.20 -21.05 62.32
N LEU A 655 12.09 -20.89 63.04
CA LEU A 655 11.83 -21.49 64.34
C LEU A 655 11.29 -22.92 64.16
N PRO A 656 11.77 -23.93 64.92
CA PRO A 656 11.23 -25.29 64.86
C PRO A 656 10.11 -25.52 65.89
N LYS A 657 8.89 -25.78 65.41
CA LYS A 657 8.08 -27.00 65.65
C LYS A 657 6.71 -26.86 65.00
#